data_AF-A0A8X6VTB5-F1
#
_entry.id   AF-A0A8X6VTB5-F1
#
_cell.length_a   1.000
_cell.length_b   1.000
_cell.length_c   1.000
_cell.angle_alpha   90.00
_cell.angle_beta   90.00
_cell.angle_gamma   90.00
#
_symmetry.space_group_name_H-M   'P 1'
#
loop_
_entity.id
_entity.type
_entity.pdbx_description
1 polymer ?
#
loop_
_entity_poly.entity_id
_entity_poly.type
_entity_poly.pdbx_seq_one_letter_code
_entity_poly.pdbx_strand_id
1 'polypeptide(L)'
;MNQSVENKSCIVCKDKTLHPIFRCKKFLELNPEKRLDLVRLHKLCELCLRKNHKRMQCTSTETEFGWIAGGRLQGTNTNNFSCYFLKNNDSVDDTLKLFFELESLGIKDDPCYRKDDQAMNIFKETVQYNNNRYVVELPFRKHWNELSNNISVAKQRFQSLWGRLRRDKTLYTQYKETIQDYLNQGIIEKVNDTEINVHKPMYYLPHQAIKKEGRVTTSTRIVFDAASHQANELSLNDCLWPGPNLNPNLLDVLINFRLNRVAISSDIRQAFLQIYLADKHKDFVRFLWTDSNPRIGEKLTLQVYRFNRVIFGVNSSPFLLAATIKYHIEKYNEIHPITVQHLDSFMYVDDWITGQDTREEALFMSRHAKNIMKEAGMEMRKWISNDTVFMAQWAAEGFDTHPMDASIRLGTNKTKVLGMAWQTLDDCLTLDTKDNLRIPRLVLDSTNDEVSDLIEIHIFCDTSKLAYGAAAYVNVRKQNEVLVNLITSKTRVAPLKAVTLPRLELLGVLVAARLSSRVQEIVRKKKECKVFHWTDSKIVLFWIKGSSKRWKQFVANRVQEISELTDPDSWFHCSGQDNRSDFLSRGLSVDTLISNNKWWTGTAFLRTDELSKTVSECPELNEEDYLPELKSKDSKEHILY
;
A
#
# COMPACT_ATOMS: atom_id res chain seq x y z
N MET A 1 53.45 9.32 10.74
CA MET A 1 53.97 9.65 12.07
C MET A 1 53.03 9.08 13.12
N ASN A 2 53.59 8.32 14.05
CA ASN A 2 52.92 7.56 15.12
C ASN A 2 52.02 8.42 16.01
N GLN A 3 50.82 7.94 16.31
CA GLN A 3 50.17 8.11 17.62
C GLN A 3 49.24 6.90 17.91
N SER A 4 49.78 6.02 18.76
CA SER A 4 49.14 5.10 19.72
C SER A 4 47.86 4.35 19.34
N VAL A 5 48.03 3.05 19.07
CA VAL A 5 47.01 2.01 19.26
C VAL A 5 46.70 1.90 20.77
N GLU A 6 45.69 2.63 21.25
CA GLU A 6 45.13 2.40 22.59
C GLU A 6 44.12 1.24 22.55
N ASN A 7 44.43 0.20 23.33
CA ASN A 7 43.55 -0.93 23.65
C ASN A 7 42.13 -0.46 23.99
N LYS A 8 41.18 -0.61 23.07
CA LYS A 8 39.77 -0.24 23.30
C LYS A 8 39.03 -1.35 24.07
N SER A 9 39.33 -1.49 25.35
CA SER A 9 38.48 -2.24 26.30
C SER A 9 37.28 -1.40 26.73
N CYS A 10 36.15 -2.03 27.05
CA CYS A 10 34.99 -1.33 27.60
C CYS A 10 35.37 -0.61 28.91
N ILE A 11 35.03 0.68 29.05
CA ILE A 11 35.42 1.47 30.23
C ILE A 11 34.74 1.01 31.53
N VAL A 12 33.64 0.26 31.43
CA VAL A 12 32.87 -0.23 32.60
C VAL A 12 33.26 -1.65 32.97
N CYS A 13 33.21 -2.60 32.04
CA CYS A 13 33.54 -4.01 32.37
C CYS A 13 35.01 -4.39 32.17
N LYS A 14 35.82 -3.50 31.56
CA LYS A 14 37.22 -3.73 31.18
C LYS A 14 37.44 -4.98 30.30
N ASP A 15 36.37 -5.50 29.70
CA ASP A 15 36.44 -6.58 28.72
C ASP A 15 37.13 -6.08 27.44
N LYS A 16 37.93 -6.95 26.83
CA LYS A 16 38.68 -6.68 25.59
C LYS A 16 37.78 -6.75 24.35
N THR A 17 36.53 -7.21 24.49
CA THR A 17 35.54 -7.18 23.41
C THR A 17 35.00 -5.75 23.20
N LEU A 18 35.10 -5.25 21.98
CA LEU A 18 34.72 -3.87 21.65
C LEU A 18 33.20 -3.75 21.56
N HIS A 19 32.55 -3.32 22.64
CA HIS A 19 31.11 -3.06 22.64
C HIS A 19 30.76 -1.66 23.20
N PRO A 20 29.65 -1.05 22.74
CA PRO A 20 29.16 0.19 23.33
C PRO A 20 28.75 0.03 24.80
N ILE A 21 28.82 1.12 25.58
CA ILE A 21 28.50 1.13 27.02
C ILE A 21 27.05 0.77 27.29
N PHE A 22 26.11 1.19 26.44
CA PHE A 22 24.69 0.82 26.56
C PHE A 22 24.42 -0.69 26.38
N ARG A 23 25.39 -1.46 25.87
CA ARG A 23 25.32 -2.93 25.80
C ARG A 23 26.15 -3.62 26.90
N CYS A 24 26.78 -2.87 27.81
CA CYS A 24 27.58 -3.44 28.89
C CYS A 24 26.67 -3.93 30.02
N LYS A 25 26.66 -5.25 30.30
CA LYS A 25 25.88 -5.83 31.42
C LYS A 25 26.19 -5.14 32.77
N LYS A 26 27.48 -4.96 33.10
CA LYS A 26 27.89 -4.26 34.34
C LYS A 26 27.41 -2.81 34.41
N PHE A 27 27.21 -2.12 33.28
CA PHE A 27 26.65 -0.77 33.27
C PHE A 27 25.13 -0.79 33.51
N LEU A 28 24.43 -1.77 32.91
CA LEU A 28 22.99 -1.97 33.06
C LEU A 28 22.58 -2.54 34.43
N GLU A 29 23.51 -3.05 35.22
CA GLU A 29 23.25 -3.49 36.61
C GLU A 29 23.37 -2.33 37.63
N LEU A 30 23.98 -1.20 37.26
CA LEU A 30 24.12 -0.04 38.14
C LEU A 30 22.79 0.69 38.30
N ASN A 31 22.57 1.31 39.46
CA ASN A 31 21.43 2.21 39.68
C ASN A 31 21.60 3.52 38.88
N PRO A 32 20.51 4.27 38.62
CA PRO A 32 20.53 5.45 37.76
C PRO A 32 21.54 6.53 38.18
N GLU A 33 21.69 6.78 39.48
CA GLU A 33 22.67 7.76 40.00
C GLU A 33 24.11 7.35 39.66
N LYS A 34 24.49 6.09 39.93
CA LYS A 34 25.83 5.58 39.62
C LYS A 34 26.12 5.54 38.12
N ARG A 35 25.10 5.33 37.27
CA ARG A 35 25.26 5.44 35.82
C ARG A 35 25.54 6.87 35.40
N LEU A 36 24.82 7.84 35.96
CA LEU A 36 25.01 9.25 35.68
C LEU A 36 26.40 9.73 36.13
N ASP A 37 26.87 9.27 37.28
CA ASP A 37 28.22 9.54 37.76
C ASP A 37 29.30 8.99 36.83
N LEU A 38 29.12 7.78 36.29
CA LEU A 38 30.03 7.21 35.28
C LEU A 38 30.02 7.98 33.96
N VAL A 39 28.83 8.42 33.52
CA VAL A 39 28.67 9.25 32.31
C VAL A 39 29.42 10.56 32.47
N ARG A 40 29.30 11.20 33.65
CA ARG A 40 30.02 12.44 34.00
C ARG A 40 31.52 12.21 34.11
N LEU A 41 31.94 11.19 34.85
CA LEU A 41 33.35 10.85 35.09
C LEU A 41 34.11 10.61 33.78
N HIS A 42 33.48 9.91 32.83
CA HIS A 42 34.09 9.58 31.55
C HIS A 42 33.73 10.54 30.41
N LYS A 43 33.09 11.68 30.73
CA LYS A 43 32.70 12.74 29.77
C LYS A 43 31.93 12.18 28.56
N LEU A 44 31.01 11.26 28.81
CA LEU A 44 30.14 10.69 27.78
C LEU A 44 28.96 11.61 27.50
N CYS A 45 28.44 11.54 26.27
CA CYS A 45 27.17 12.16 25.94
C CYS A 45 26.05 11.52 26.77
N GLU A 46 25.26 12.34 27.47
CA GLU A 46 24.13 11.88 28.30
C GLU A 46 23.01 11.20 27.51
N LEU A 47 22.95 11.41 26.19
CA LEU A 47 21.98 10.75 25.30
C LEU A 47 22.57 9.44 24.75
N CYS A 48 23.52 9.51 23.82
CA CYS A 48 23.98 8.31 23.12
C CYS A 48 25.12 7.53 23.81
N LEU A 49 25.59 7.98 24.98
CA LEU A 49 26.65 7.35 25.78
C LEU A 49 28.00 7.15 25.03
N ARG A 50 28.29 8.00 24.02
CA ARG A 50 29.55 8.02 23.27
C ARG A 50 30.46 9.16 23.73
N LYS A 51 31.77 9.00 23.50
CA LYS A 51 32.77 10.07 23.69
C LYS A 51 32.70 11.09 22.52
N ASN A 52 33.27 12.28 22.73
CA ASN A 52 33.55 13.31 21.72
C ASN A 52 32.41 14.25 21.29
N HIS A 53 31.27 14.28 21.99
CA HIS A 53 30.26 15.35 21.81
C HIS A 53 29.39 15.51 23.06
N LYS A 54 28.75 16.67 23.21
CA LYS A 54 27.81 16.95 24.30
C LYS A 54 26.36 16.67 23.88
N ARG A 55 25.45 16.55 24.87
CA ARG A 55 24.00 16.36 24.66
C ARG A 55 23.40 17.30 23.60
N MET A 56 23.73 18.59 23.67
CA MET A 56 23.22 19.62 22.75
C MET A 56 23.69 19.46 21.29
N GLN A 57 24.70 18.61 21.04
CA GLN A 57 25.27 18.32 19.73
C GLN A 57 25.02 16.85 19.33
N CYS A 58 24.18 16.14 20.08
CA CYS A 58 23.90 14.73 19.83
C CYS A 58 22.83 14.59 18.75
N THR A 59 23.14 13.84 17.71
CA THR A 59 22.24 13.53 16.60
C THR A 59 21.44 12.25 16.83
N SER A 60 21.28 11.80 18.08
CA SER A 60 20.56 10.56 18.40
C SER A 60 19.42 10.87 19.36
N THR A 61 18.21 10.48 18.96
CA THR A 61 16.97 10.68 19.71
C THR A 61 16.34 9.32 19.97
N GLU A 62 16.11 8.98 21.23
CA GLU A 62 15.35 7.79 21.59
C GLU A 62 13.86 8.08 21.45
N THR A 63 13.16 7.20 20.74
CA THR A 63 11.69 7.24 20.58
C THR A 63 11.09 5.92 21.06
N GLU A 64 9.77 5.85 21.16
CA GLU A 64 9.07 4.61 21.51
C GLU A 64 9.32 3.46 20.50
N PHE A 65 9.75 3.79 19.26
CA PHE A 65 10.14 2.82 18.23
C PHE A 65 11.64 2.48 18.24
N GLY A 66 12.40 2.99 19.22
CA GLY A 66 13.84 2.81 19.36
C GLY A 66 14.64 4.08 19.04
N TRP A 67 15.96 3.92 18.94
CA TRP A 67 16.91 5.02 18.67
C TRP A 67 16.86 5.46 17.21
N ILE A 68 16.57 6.73 16.99
CA ILE A 68 16.58 7.39 15.68
C ILE A 68 17.80 8.32 15.61
N ALA A 69 18.49 8.35 14.48
CA ALA A 69 19.56 9.31 14.23
C ALA A 69 19.03 10.48 13.38
N GLY A 70 19.25 11.73 13.81
CA GLY A 70 18.87 12.95 13.09
C GLY A 70 19.91 14.06 13.25
N GLY A 71 20.25 14.75 12.15
CA GLY A 71 21.20 15.87 12.14
C GLY A 71 21.21 16.61 10.80
N ARG A 72 21.81 17.81 10.77
CA ARG A 72 22.04 18.54 9.50
C ARG A 72 23.13 17.85 8.69
N LEU A 73 22.83 17.51 7.44
CA LEU A 73 23.82 17.05 6.47
C LEU A 73 24.77 18.22 6.14
N GLN A 74 25.94 18.25 6.78
CA GLN A 74 27.06 19.01 6.26
C GLN A 74 27.83 18.11 5.30
N GLY A 75 27.83 18.48 4.02
CA GLY A 75 28.48 17.71 2.97
C GLY A 75 29.99 17.66 3.16
N THR A 76 30.50 16.58 3.74
CA THR A 76 31.91 16.22 3.64
C THR A 76 32.03 14.83 3.03
N ASN A 77 32.63 14.77 1.84
CA ASN A 77 32.93 13.55 1.10
C ASN A 77 33.73 12.56 1.97
N THR A 78 33.12 11.46 2.38
CA THR A 78 33.86 10.28 2.89
C THR A 78 33.38 9.02 2.17
N ASN A 79 34.31 8.35 1.51
CA ASN A 79 34.16 7.24 0.55
C ASN A 79 33.67 5.89 1.12
N ASN A 80 32.85 5.87 2.18
CA ASN A 80 32.27 4.61 2.69
C ASN A 80 30.76 4.58 2.47
N PHE A 81 30.35 3.89 1.39
CA PHE A 81 28.95 3.67 1.08
C PHE A 81 28.36 2.60 2.01
N SER A 82 27.46 3.02 2.90
CA SER A 82 26.41 2.15 3.43
C SER A 82 25.09 2.67 2.86
N CYS A 83 24.38 1.82 2.12
CA CYS A 83 23.11 2.19 1.51
C CYS A 83 22.03 2.30 2.60
N TYR A 84 21.60 3.51 2.88
CA TYR A 84 20.39 3.78 3.66
C TYR A 84 19.35 4.42 2.72
N PHE A 85 18.07 4.10 2.92
CA PHE A 85 16.98 4.81 2.26
C PHE A 85 16.91 6.22 2.87
N LEU A 86 17.40 7.21 2.12
CA LEU A 86 17.34 8.62 2.47
C LEU A 86 16.37 9.30 1.49
N LYS A 87 15.17 9.64 1.97
CA LYS A 87 14.28 10.56 1.27
C LYS A 87 14.45 11.93 1.90
N ASN A 88 14.93 12.90 1.12
CA ASN A 88 14.84 14.30 1.50
C ASN A 88 13.36 14.68 1.45
N ASN A 89 12.74 14.85 2.60
CA ASN A 89 11.48 15.56 2.74
C ASN A 89 11.82 16.86 3.48
N ASP A 90 11.33 17.99 2.97
CA ASP A 90 11.67 19.33 3.45
C ASP A 90 11.25 19.57 4.93
N SER A 91 10.38 18.72 5.47
CA SER A 91 10.11 18.63 6.91
C SER A 91 9.75 17.20 7.38
N VAL A 92 10.02 16.91 8.66
CA VAL A 92 9.53 15.69 9.34
C VAL A 92 8.00 15.69 9.37
N ASP A 93 7.40 16.87 9.48
CA ASP A 93 5.94 17.05 9.49
C ASP A 93 5.30 16.62 8.16
N ASP A 94 5.93 16.89 7.01
CA ASP A 94 5.44 16.42 5.70
C ASP A 94 5.60 14.90 5.55
N THR A 95 6.61 14.32 6.17
CA THR A 95 6.81 12.86 6.18
C THR A 95 5.76 12.16 7.04
N LEU A 96 5.46 12.74 8.20
CA LEU A 96 4.41 12.25 9.09
C LEU A 96 3.02 12.51 8.49
N LYS A 97 2.80 13.66 7.86
CA LYS A 97 1.57 13.97 7.13
C LYS A 97 1.37 12.99 5.98
N LEU A 98 2.40 12.71 5.19
CA LEU A 98 2.35 11.70 4.13
C LEU A 98 2.14 10.29 4.70
N PHE A 99 2.75 9.95 5.85
CA PHE A 99 2.51 8.69 6.55
C PHE A 99 1.05 8.59 7.02
N PHE A 100 0.47 9.66 7.58
CA PHE A 100 -0.93 9.73 7.99
C PHE A 100 -1.91 9.77 6.81
N GLU A 101 -1.51 10.37 5.68
CA GLU A 101 -2.23 10.32 4.41
C GLU A 101 -2.18 8.92 3.80
N LEU A 102 -1.03 8.22 3.87
CA LEU A 102 -0.88 6.81 3.46
C LEU A 102 -1.60 5.84 4.42
N GLU A 103 -1.74 6.20 5.70
CA GLU A 103 -2.65 5.52 6.63
C GLU A 103 -4.13 5.75 6.27
N SER A 104 -4.47 6.62 5.30
CA SER A 104 -5.82 6.75 4.73
C SER A 104 -6.10 5.64 3.72
N LEU A 105 -5.86 4.37 4.09
CA LEU A 105 -6.22 3.21 3.26
C LEU A 105 -7.74 3.12 3.09
N GLY A 106 -8.27 3.84 2.12
CA GLY A 106 -9.58 3.56 1.52
C GLY A 106 -10.80 3.90 2.36
N ILE A 107 -10.65 4.63 3.46
CA ILE A 107 -11.78 5.00 4.33
C ILE A 107 -12.33 6.41 3.99
N LYS A 108 -11.57 7.26 3.27
CA LYS A 108 -12.08 8.29 2.33
C LYS A 108 -11.02 8.59 1.26
N ASP A 109 -11.38 8.23 0.05
CA ASP A 109 -11.20 8.89 -1.26
C ASP A 109 -11.59 7.78 -2.24
N ASP A 110 -12.91 7.52 -2.34
CA ASP A 110 -13.42 6.82 -3.53
C ASP A 110 -12.82 7.54 -4.75
N PRO A 111 -12.44 6.81 -5.81
CA PRO A 111 -11.86 7.41 -6.99
C PRO A 111 -12.69 8.63 -7.40
N CYS A 112 -12.14 9.83 -7.15
CA CYS A 112 -12.88 11.08 -7.30
C CYS A 112 -13.03 11.32 -8.80
N TYR A 113 -14.10 10.79 -9.37
CA TYR A 113 -14.50 11.09 -10.73
C TYR A 113 -15.06 12.51 -10.74
N ARG A 114 -14.19 13.49 -10.99
CA ARG A 114 -14.68 14.78 -11.47
C ARG A 114 -15.30 14.51 -12.83
N LYS A 115 -16.58 14.86 -13.01
CA LYS A 115 -17.30 14.67 -14.27
C LYS A 115 -16.57 15.32 -15.46
N ASP A 116 -15.81 16.38 -15.19
CA ASP A 116 -15.02 17.13 -16.18
C ASP A 116 -13.51 16.99 -15.93
N ASP A 117 -12.98 15.76 -15.98
CA ASP A 117 -11.53 15.55 -16.01
C ASP A 117 -10.99 15.69 -17.44
N GLN A 118 -10.06 16.63 -17.64
CA GLN A 118 -9.49 16.94 -18.95
C GLN A 118 -8.70 15.77 -19.55
N ALA A 119 -8.01 14.97 -18.74
CA ALA A 119 -7.29 13.81 -19.24
C ALA A 119 -8.26 12.73 -19.74
N MET A 120 -9.39 12.55 -19.05
CA MET A 120 -10.46 11.64 -19.47
C MET A 120 -11.12 12.09 -20.77
N ASN A 121 -11.37 13.40 -20.94
CA ASN A 121 -11.94 13.94 -22.18
C ASN A 121 -11.00 13.72 -23.37
N ILE A 122 -9.72 14.08 -23.21
CA ILE A 122 -8.69 13.84 -24.24
C ILE A 122 -8.61 12.34 -24.58
N PHE A 123 -8.63 11.47 -23.58
CA PHE A 123 -8.60 10.03 -23.79
C PHE A 123 -9.80 9.55 -24.62
N LYS A 124 -11.02 9.92 -24.25
CA LYS A 124 -12.25 9.50 -24.95
C LYS A 124 -12.31 10.01 -26.39
N GLU A 125 -11.79 11.20 -26.66
CA GLU A 125 -11.76 11.78 -28.02
C GLU A 125 -10.68 11.15 -28.91
N THR A 126 -9.59 10.66 -28.33
CA THR A 126 -8.39 10.27 -29.10
C THR A 126 -8.11 8.77 -29.11
N VAL A 127 -8.74 7.98 -28.24
CA VAL A 127 -8.51 6.53 -28.17
C VAL A 127 -8.92 5.85 -29.48
N GLN A 128 -7.99 5.09 -30.05
CA GLN A 128 -8.21 4.33 -31.29
C GLN A 128 -7.89 2.86 -31.08
N TYR A 129 -8.56 1.99 -31.83
CA TYR A 129 -8.34 0.55 -31.78
C TYR A 129 -7.90 0.03 -33.15
N ASN A 130 -6.68 -0.50 -33.23
CA ASN A 130 -6.07 -0.95 -34.48
C ASN A 130 -6.21 -2.47 -34.68
N ASN A 131 -7.41 -3.03 -34.44
CA ASN A 131 -7.75 -4.46 -34.58
C ASN A 131 -6.88 -5.47 -33.79
N ASN A 132 -6.01 -4.98 -32.90
CA ASN A 132 -5.13 -5.80 -32.08
C ASN A 132 -4.84 -5.11 -30.75
N ARG A 133 -4.55 -3.80 -30.78
CA ARG A 133 -4.17 -3.01 -29.60
C ARG A 133 -4.73 -1.61 -29.69
N TYR A 134 -4.92 -1.00 -28.52
CA TYR A 134 -5.32 0.40 -28.41
C TYR A 134 -4.14 1.34 -28.63
N VAL A 135 -4.41 2.45 -29.30
CA VAL A 135 -3.51 3.59 -29.47
C VAL A 135 -4.08 4.75 -28.66
N VAL A 136 -3.25 5.37 -27.83
CA VAL A 136 -3.63 6.48 -26.96
C VAL A 136 -2.69 7.67 -27.13
N GLU A 137 -3.17 8.83 -26.72
CA GLU A 137 -2.40 10.06 -26.67
C GLU A 137 -1.97 10.38 -25.23
N LEU A 138 -0.84 11.10 -25.09
CA LEU A 138 -0.47 11.66 -23.80
C LEU A 138 -1.38 12.88 -23.52
N PRO A 139 -2.01 12.97 -22.34
CA PRO A 139 -2.93 14.05 -22.01
C PRO A 139 -2.17 15.32 -21.63
N PHE A 140 -1.70 16.06 -22.63
CA PHE A 140 -0.99 17.32 -22.42
C PHE A 140 -1.87 18.39 -21.79
N ARG A 141 -1.36 19.04 -20.74
CA ARG A 141 -2.02 20.18 -20.07
C ARG A 141 -1.52 21.54 -20.56
N LYS A 142 -0.32 21.56 -21.13
CA LYS A 142 0.40 22.72 -21.63
C LYS A 142 0.68 22.53 -23.11
N HIS A 143 0.99 23.62 -23.81
CA HIS A 143 1.47 23.47 -25.17
C HIS A 143 2.84 22.79 -25.19
N TRP A 144 3.04 21.89 -26.15
CA TRP A 144 4.27 21.13 -26.30
C TRP A 144 5.53 22.00 -26.48
N ASN A 145 5.36 23.27 -26.87
CA ASN A 145 6.45 24.23 -27.08
C ASN A 145 7.10 24.69 -25.76
N GLU A 146 6.42 24.51 -24.63
CA GLU A 146 6.94 24.84 -23.30
C GLU A 146 7.89 23.75 -22.75
N LEU A 147 7.94 22.58 -23.39
CA LEU A 147 8.76 21.47 -22.92
C LEU A 147 10.15 21.51 -23.58
N SER A 148 11.12 21.98 -22.81
CA SER A 148 12.55 21.93 -23.19
C SER A 148 13.05 20.49 -23.31
N ASN A 149 13.99 20.24 -24.22
CA ASN A 149 14.59 18.93 -24.34
C ASN A 149 15.53 18.63 -23.16
N ASN A 150 15.47 17.41 -22.61
CA ASN A 150 16.24 17.00 -21.44
C ASN A 150 17.49 16.19 -21.80
N ILE A 151 18.06 16.40 -22.99
CA ILE A 151 19.13 15.55 -23.53
C ILE A 151 20.44 15.65 -22.74
N SER A 152 20.76 16.82 -22.21
CA SER A 152 21.97 17.10 -21.42
C SER A 152 22.00 16.25 -20.13
N VAL A 153 20.89 16.24 -19.39
CA VAL A 153 20.71 15.46 -18.16
C VAL A 153 20.69 13.97 -18.47
N ALA A 154 20.00 13.56 -19.54
CA ALA A 154 19.99 12.17 -20.00
C ALA A 154 21.41 11.68 -20.35
N LYS A 155 22.21 12.47 -21.07
CA LYS A 155 23.62 12.16 -21.38
C LYS A 155 24.47 12.01 -20.11
N GLN A 156 24.35 12.94 -19.17
CA GLN A 156 25.12 12.91 -17.91
C GLN A 156 24.78 11.68 -17.06
N ARG A 157 23.48 11.37 -16.91
CA ARG A 157 23.03 10.17 -16.19
C ARG A 157 23.43 8.89 -16.92
N PHE A 158 23.40 8.88 -18.25
CA PHE A 158 23.87 7.75 -19.05
C PHE A 158 25.38 7.52 -18.88
N GLN A 159 26.22 8.55 -18.87
CA GLN A 159 27.66 8.41 -18.62
C GLN A 159 27.93 7.76 -17.25
N SER A 160 27.16 8.16 -16.23
CA SER A 160 27.25 7.57 -14.89
C SER A 160 26.80 6.10 -14.88
N LEU A 161 25.71 5.78 -15.58
CA LEU A 161 25.25 4.40 -15.79
C LEU A 161 26.30 3.57 -16.54
N TRP A 162 26.90 4.10 -17.60
CA TRP A 162 27.93 3.46 -18.39
C TRP A 162 29.16 3.07 -17.56
N GLY A 163 29.59 3.95 -16.65
CA GLY A 163 30.64 3.64 -15.68
C GLY A 163 30.28 2.51 -14.70
N ARG A 164 28.98 2.29 -14.43
CA ARG A 164 28.50 1.13 -13.65
C ARG A 164 28.44 -0.13 -14.50
N LEU A 165 27.92 -0.06 -15.72
CA LEU A 165 27.83 -1.18 -16.67
C LEU A 165 29.22 -1.74 -17.04
N ARG A 166 30.24 -0.88 -17.12
CA ARG A 166 31.64 -1.29 -17.29
C ARG A 166 32.18 -2.13 -16.12
N ARG A 167 31.70 -1.87 -14.89
CA ARG A 167 32.15 -2.56 -13.68
C ARG A 167 31.37 -3.85 -13.41
N ASP A 168 30.08 -3.86 -13.73
CA ASP A 168 29.16 -4.99 -13.49
C ASP A 168 28.74 -5.63 -14.83
N LYS A 169 29.48 -6.67 -15.26
CA LYS A 169 29.23 -7.37 -16.53
C LYS A 169 27.86 -8.05 -16.56
N THR A 170 27.42 -8.61 -15.43
CA THR A 170 26.11 -9.27 -15.33
C THR A 170 24.98 -8.27 -15.54
N LEU A 171 25.09 -7.10 -14.90
CA LEU A 171 24.13 -6.01 -15.10
C LEU A 171 24.09 -5.55 -16.56
N TYR A 172 25.25 -5.42 -17.21
CA TYR A 172 25.32 -5.05 -18.62
C TYR A 172 24.63 -6.06 -19.54
N THR A 173 24.90 -7.36 -19.37
CA THR A 173 24.24 -8.41 -20.15
C THR A 173 22.72 -8.34 -20.01
N GLN A 174 22.21 -8.24 -18.78
CA GLN A 174 20.77 -8.12 -18.52
C GLN A 174 20.17 -6.86 -19.14
N TYR A 175 20.88 -5.73 -19.07
CA TYR A 175 20.44 -4.47 -19.68
C TYR A 175 20.32 -4.61 -21.21
N LYS A 176 21.37 -5.17 -21.83
CA LYS A 176 21.43 -5.36 -23.28
C LYS A 176 20.35 -6.33 -23.76
N GLU A 177 20.15 -7.44 -23.06
CA GLU A 177 19.07 -8.40 -23.36
C GLU A 177 17.69 -7.73 -23.28
N THR A 178 17.45 -6.90 -22.26
CA THR A 178 16.16 -6.20 -22.11
C THR A 178 15.92 -5.20 -23.24
N ILE A 179 16.93 -4.41 -23.63
CA ILE A 179 16.80 -3.47 -24.75
C ILE A 179 16.61 -4.22 -26.08
N GLN A 180 17.32 -5.33 -26.29
CA GLN A 180 17.15 -6.15 -27.48
C GLN A 180 15.77 -6.79 -27.54
N ASP A 181 15.23 -7.26 -26.41
CA ASP A 181 13.87 -7.78 -26.30
C ASP A 181 12.83 -6.71 -26.67
N TYR A 182 13.01 -5.47 -26.21
CA TYR A 182 12.16 -4.35 -26.59
C TYR A 182 12.24 -4.02 -28.09
N LEU A 183 13.42 -4.09 -28.70
CA LEU A 183 13.59 -3.89 -30.15
C LEU A 183 12.89 -5.00 -30.94
N ASN A 184 13.12 -6.26 -30.56
CA ASN A 184 12.55 -7.42 -31.25
C ASN A 184 11.01 -7.45 -31.19
N GLN A 185 10.42 -6.97 -30.08
CA GLN A 185 8.97 -6.87 -29.92
C GLN A 185 8.36 -5.59 -30.55
N GLY A 186 9.18 -4.71 -31.13
CA GLY A 186 8.72 -3.42 -31.67
C GLY A 186 8.16 -2.48 -30.59
N ILE A 187 8.59 -2.65 -29.34
CA ILE A 187 8.25 -1.77 -28.21
C ILE A 187 9.05 -0.46 -28.33
N ILE A 188 10.29 -0.56 -28.77
CA ILE A 188 11.16 0.58 -29.09
C ILE A 188 11.62 0.50 -30.53
N GLU A 189 12.00 1.65 -31.07
CA GLU A 189 12.64 1.77 -32.38
C GLU A 189 13.81 2.74 -32.32
N LYS A 190 14.77 2.54 -33.22
CA LYS A 190 15.90 3.45 -33.38
C LYS A 190 15.44 4.67 -34.17
N VAL A 191 15.80 5.86 -33.69
CA VAL A 191 15.49 7.11 -34.38
C VAL A 191 16.58 7.36 -35.41
N ASN A 192 16.20 7.56 -36.68
CA ASN A 192 17.13 7.90 -37.74
C ASN A 192 17.63 9.35 -37.58
N ASP A 193 18.93 9.58 -37.75
CA ASP A 193 19.54 10.92 -37.62
C ASP A 193 18.97 11.93 -38.63
N THR A 194 18.37 11.47 -39.74
CA THR A 194 17.68 12.28 -40.75
C THR A 194 16.27 12.75 -40.32
N GLU A 195 15.68 12.15 -39.28
CA GLU A 195 14.36 12.50 -38.74
C GLU A 195 14.42 13.46 -37.54
N ILE A 196 15.61 13.96 -37.19
CA ILE A 196 15.78 14.97 -36.14
C ILE A 196 15.34 16.33 -36.71
N ASN A 197 14.02 16.51 -36.85
CA ASN A 197 13.45 17.79 -37.16
C ASN A 197 13.54 18.68 -35.92
N VAL A 198 14.42 19.68 -35.96
CA VAL A 198 14.70 20.62 -34.86
C VAL A 198 13.43 21.37 -34.42
N HIS A 199 12.40 21.42 -35.27
CA HIS A 199 11.14 22.11 -35.00
C HIS A 199 10.07 21.25 -34.32
N LYS A 200 10.29 19.94 -34.13
CA LYS A 200 9.32 19.08 -33.42
C LYS A 200 9.72 18.95 -31.94
N PRO A 201 8.81 19.19 -30.99
CA PRO A 201 9.11 19.05 -29.57
C PRO A 201 9.51 17.61 -29.25
N MET A 202 10.60 17.45 -28.50
CA MET A 202 11.21 16.15 -28.21
C MET A 202 11.77 16.12 -26.78
N TYR A 203 11.69 14.96 -26.14
CA TYR A 203 12.11 14.80 -24.75
C TYR A 203 12.89 13.51 -24.52
N TYR A 204 13.95 13.61 -23.72
CA TYR A 204 14.88 12.50 -23.46
C TYR A 204 14.80 12.09 -22.00
N LEU A 205 14.39 10.84 -21.79
CA LEU A 205 14.22 10.21 -20.49
C LEU A 205 15.56 9.60 -20.05
N PRO A 206 16.12 10.04 -18.92
CA PRO A 206 17.17 9.28 -18.27
C PRO A 206 16.61 7.94 -17.78
N HIS A 207 17.46 6.93 -17.74
CA HIS A 207 17.07 5.60 -17.30
C HIS A 207 18.10 4.97 -16.38
N GLN A 208 17.63 4.06 -15.53
CA GLN A 208 18.47 3.37 -14.55
C GLN A 208 17.98 1.95 -14.31
N ALA A 209 18.90 1.08 -13.89
CA ALA A 209 18.58 -0.26 -13.42
C ALA A 209 18.10 -0.23 -11.97
N ILE A 210 16.94 -0.84 -11.71
CA ILE A 210 16.50 -1.18 -10.35
C ILE A 210 16.68 -2.70 -10.17
N LYS A 211 17.48 -3.08 -9.17
CA LYS A 211 17.61 -4.46 -8.73
C LYS A 211 16.49 -4.72 -7.72
N LYS A 212 15.63 -5.72 -7.97
CA LYS A 212 14.69 -6.22 -6.94
C LYS A 212 15.47 -7.18 -6.03
N GLU A 213 15.72 -6.77 -4.79
CA GLU A 213 16.23 -7.68 -3.77
C GLU A 213 15.12 -8.68 -3.38
N GLY A 214 15.44 -9.97 -3.33
CA GLY A 214 14.51 -11.03 -2.88
C GLY A 214 13.98 -12.02 -3.94
N ARG A 215 14.51 -12.03 -5.18
CA ARG A 215 14.27 -13.13 -6.14
C ARG A 215 15.57 -13.88 -6.43
N VAL A 216 15.49 -15.20 -6.54
CA VAL A 216 16.62 -16.07 -6.95
C VAL A 216 17.12 -15.67 -8.35
N THR A 217 16.24 -15.14 -9.20
CA THR A 217 16.60 -14.45 -10.45
C THR A 217 16.50 -12.93 -10.25
N THR A 218 17.66 -12.27 -10.08
CA THR A 218 17.79 -10.81 -10.15
C THR A 218 17.48 -10.33 -11.56
N SER A 219 16.22 -10.32 -11.97
CA SER A 219 15.79 -9.65 -13.20
C SER A 219 15.90 -8.15 -12.98
N THR A 220 16.90 -7.53 -13.60
CA THR A 220 17.05 -6.07 -13.61
C THR A 220 15.88 -5.45 -14.38
N ARG A 221 15.15 -4.52 -13.75
CA ARG A 221 14.15 -3.70 -14.47
C ARG A 221 14.77 -2.36 -14.83
N ILE A 222 14.55 -1.93 -16.07
CA ILE A 222 14.92 -0.60 -16.54
C ILE A 222 13.78 0.36 -16.21
N VAL A 223 14.08 1.43 -15.48
CA VAL A 223 13.12 2.48 -15.14
C VAL A 223 13.55 3.78 -15.80
N PHE A 224 12.59 4.43 -16.43
CA PHE A 224 12.73 5.72 -17.11
C PHE A 224 12.18 6.82 -16.21
N ASP A 225 12.89 7.94 -16.11
CA ASP A 225 12.56 9.05 -15.22
C ASP A 225 11.96 10.22 -16.02
N ALA A 226 10.63 10.27 -16.09
CA ALA A 226 9.90 11.37 -16.73
C ALA A 226 9.73 12.61 -15.83
N ALA A 227 10.15 12.54 -14.56
CA ALA A 227 10.20 13.67 -13.65
C ALA A 227 11.55 14.39 -13.68
N SER A 228 12.58 13.82 -14.32
CA SER A 228 13.88 14.47 -14.44
C SER A 228 13.82 15.65 -15.40
N HIS A 229 14.28 16.82 -14.98
CA HIS A 229 14.41 18.04 -15.79
C HIS A 229 15.71 18.81 -15.43
N GLN A 230 16.07 19.82 -16.22
CA GLN A 230 17.11 20.78 -15.87
C GLN A 230 16.59 21.81 -14.85
N ALA A 231 17.49 22.47 -14.12
CA ALA A 231 17.08 23.54 -13.20
C ALA A 231 16.29 24.63 -13.95
N ASN A 232 15.14 25.03 -13.40
CA ASN A 232 14.18 25.99 -13.97
C ASN A 232 13.46 25.55 -15.25
N GLU A 233 13.62 24.30 -15.69
CA GLU A 233 12.88 23.73 -16.83
C GLU A 233 11.76 22.80 -16.36
N LEU A 234 10.78 22.56 -17.21
CA LEU A 234 9.67 21.63 -16.95
C LEU A 234 10.09 20.18 -17.24
N SER A 235 9.59 19.23 -16.43
CA SER A 235 9.64 17.82 -16.78
C SER A 235 8.49 17.41 -17.69
N LEU A 236 8.60 16.23 -18.31
CA LEU A 236 7.48 15.66 -19.06
C LEU A 236 6.25 15.49 -18.16
N ASN A 237 6.44 15.01 -16.92
CA ASN A 237 5.34 14.86 -15.96
C ASN A 237 4.69 16.22 -15.61
N ASP A 238 5.45 17.32 -15.61
CA ASP A 238 4.90 18.68 -15.40
C ASP A 238 4.12 19.21 -16.59
N CYS A 239 4.15 18.56 -17.75
CA CYS A 239 3.38 18.95 -18.93
C CYS A 239 2.15 18.08 -19.15
N LEU A 240 1.95 17.03 -18.34
CA LEU A 240 0.87 16.06 -18.47
C LEU A 240 -0.14 16.19 -17.34
N TRP A 241 -1.41 15.99 -17.67
CA TRP A 241 -2.41 15.69 -16.66
C TRP A 241 -2.19 14.25 -16.17
N PRO A 242 -2.04 14.01 -14.85
CA PRO A 242 -1.91 12.64 -14.34
C PRO A 242 -3.19 11.81 -14.56
N GLY A 243 -4.32 12.48 -14.74
CA GLY A 243 -5.65 11.87 -14.83
C GLY A 243 -6.19 11.41 -13.46
N PRO A 244 -7.46 11.03 -13.40
CA PRO A 244 -8.08 10.54 -12.18
C PRO A 244 -7.55 9.15 -11.84
N ASN A 245 -7.51 8.82 -10.55
CA ASN A 245 -7.29 7.44 -10.14
C ASN A 245 -8.53 6.62 -10.49
N LEU A 246 -8.39 5.65 -11.39
CA LEU A 246 -9.47 4.76 -11.82
C LEU A 246 -9.33 3.35 -11.23
N ASN A 247 -8.26 3.10 -10.46
CA ASN A 247 -8.07 1.81 -9.81
C ASN A 247 -9.09 1.66 -8.66
N PRO A 248 -9.60 0.44 -8.44
CA PRO A 248 -10.44 0.15 -7.30
C PRO A 248 -9.67 0.36 -5.99
N ASN A 249 -10.44 0.56 -4.92
CA ASN A 249 -9.88 0.67 -3.59
C ASN A 249 -9.23 -0.67 -3.20
N LEU A 250 -7.95 -0.61 -2.82
CA LEU A 250 -7.16 -1.79 -2.50
C LEU A 250 -7.77 -2.62 -1.37
N LEU A 251 -8.40 -1.96 -0.39
CA LEU A 251 -9.06 -2.63 0.71
C LEU A 251 -10.22 -3.50 0.22
N ASP A 252 -10.97 -3.06 -0.78
CA ASP A 252 -12.09 -3.82 -1.34
C ASP A 252 -11.62 -5.06 -2.06
N VAL A 253 -10.58 -4.89 -2.88
CA VAL A 253 -9.97 -6.00 -3.63
C VAL A 253 -9.49 -7.06 -2.64
N LEU A 254 -8.83 -6.64 -1.56
CA LEU A 254 -8.36 -7.55 -0.50
C LEU A 254 -9.51 -8.20 0.28
N ILE A 255 -10.54 -7.45 0.69
CA ILE A 255 -11.69 -8.04 1.40
C ILE A 255 -12.40 -9.03 0.48
N ASN A 256 -12.74 -8.66 -0.75
CA ASN A 256 -13.39 -9.55 -1.70
C ASN A 256 -12.53 -10.80 -1.98
N PHE A 257 -11.22 -10.63 -2.14
CA PHE A 257 -10.29 -11.74 -2.26
C PHE A 257 -10.34 -12.69 -1.07
N ARG A 258 -10.70 -12.21 0.12
CA ARG A 258 -10.86 -13.02 1.35
C ARG A 258 -12.26 -13.62 1.53
N LEU A 259 -13.28 -13.12 0.82
CA LEU A 259 -14.66 -13.62 0.93
C LEU A 259 -14.97 -14.82 0.02
N ASN A 260 -14.18 -15.07 -1.02
CA ASN A 260 -14.49 -16.09 -2.02
C ASN A 260 -13.75 -17.41 -1.75
N ARG A 261 -14.41 -18.56 -1.87
CA ARG A 261 -13.77 -19.86 -1.60
C ARG A 261 -12.64 -20.19 -2.58
N VAL A 262 -12.89 -20.04 -3.87
CA VAL A 262 -11.91 -20.26 -4.95
C VAL A 262 -11.33 -18.91 -5.35
N ALA A 263 -10.07 -18.68 -5.00
CA ALA A 263 -9.34 -17.46 -5.33
C ALA A 263 -8.77 -17.52 -6.74
N ILE A 264 -8.78 -16.39 -7.44
CA ILE A 264 -8.20 -16.20 -8.79
C ILE A 264 -7.24 -15.03 -8.71
N SER A 265 -5.99 -15.26 -9.11
CA SER A 265 -4.98 -14.23 -9.29
C SER A 265 -4.34 -14.38 -10.67
N SER A 266 -4.20 -13.28 -11.40
CA SER A 266 -3.50 -13.24 -12.69
C SER A 266 -2.90 -11.85 -12.92
N ASP A 267 -1.79 -11.76 -13.67
CA ASP A 267 -1.22 -10.47 -14.12
C ASP A 267 -1.38 -10.26 -15.62
N ILE A 268 -1.57 -9.00 -16.03
CA ILE A 268 -1.46 -8.61 -17.43
C ILE A 268 0.02 -8.53 -17.80
N ARG A 269 0.40 -9.24 -18.87
CA ARG A 269 1.77 -9.23 -19.38
C ARG A 269 2.19 -7.81 -19.76
N GLN A 270 3.15 -7.24 -19.02
CA GLN A 270 3.75 -5.93 -19.32
C GLN A 270 2.67 -4.86 -19.65
N ALA A 271 1.66 -4.71 -18.78
CA ALA A 271 0.41 -4.02 -19.06
C ALA A 271 0.56 -2.66 -19.79
N PHE A 272 1.40 -1.75 -19.31
CA PHE A 272 1.64 -0.46 -19.97
C PHE A 272 2.14 -0.60 -21.41
N LEU A 273 3.07 -1.54 -21.64
CA LEU A 273 3.66 -1.80 -22.95
C LEU A 273 2.68 -2.48 -23.90
N GLN A 274 1.48 -2.87 -23.43
CA GLN A 274 0.44 -3.39 -24.30
C GLN A 274 -0.24 -2.30 -25.14
N ILE A 275 -0.20 -1.05 -24.67
CA ILE A 275 -0.89 0.10 -25.28
C ILE A 275 0.08 0.89 -26.16
N TYR A 276 -0.32 1.17 -27.40
CA TYR A 276 0.45 2.01 -28.33
C TYR A 276 0.33 3.49 -27.99
N LEU A 277 1.42 4.21 -28.25
CA LEU A 277 1.42 5.66 -28.22
C LEU A 277 1.26 6.23 -29.63
N ALA A 278 0.41 7.24 -29.78
CA ALA A 278 0.22 7.95 -31.03
C ALA A 278 1.54 8.49 -31.61
N ASP A 279 1.72 8.43 -32.93
CA ASP A 279 2.98 8.76 -33.61
C ASP A 279 3.49 10.18 -33.30
N LYS A 280 2.56 11.13 -33.14
CA LYS A 280 2.90 12.51 -32.78
C LYS A 280 3.53 12.65 -31.40
N HIS A 281 3.33 11.70 -30.49
CA HIS A 281 3.80 11.74 -29.10
C HIS A 281 5.00 10.83 -28.79
N LYS A 282 5.40 9.94 -29.70
CA LYS A 282 6.56 9.03 -29.51
C LYS A 282 7.87 9.76 -29.22
N ASP A 283 8.03 10.99 -29.72
CA ASP A 283 9.26 11.76 -29.53
C ASP A 283 9.43 12.36 -28.13
N PHE A 284 8.41 12.28 -27.27
CA PHE A 284 8.51 12.65 -25.85
C PHE A 284 9.06 11.55 -24.95
N VAL A 285 9.16 10.33 -25.47
CA VAL A 285 9.63 9.15 -24.74
C VAL A 285 10.91 8.59 -25.37
N ARG A 286 11.84 9.49 -25.75
CA ARG A 286 13.16 9.11 -26.27
C ARG A 286 14.11 8.78 -25.14
N PHE A 287 15.12 7.97 -25.41
CA PHE A 287 16.23 7.71 -24.49
C PHE A 287 17.51 7.38 -25.26
N LEU A 288 18.63 7.36 -24.54
CA LEU A 288 19.97 7.17 -25.11
C LEU A 288 20.47 5.77 -24.80
N TRP A 289 20.95 5.04 -25.80
CA TRP A 289 21.57 3.73 -25.60
C TRP A 289 22.77 3.54 -26.53
N THR A 290 23.54 2.47 -26.32
CA THR A 290 24.69 2.14 -27.16
C THR A 290 24.79 0.63 -27.36
N ASP A 291 25.05 0.21 -28.60
CA ASP A 291 25.35 -1.19 -28.93
C ASP A 291 26.83 -1.52 -28.71
N SER A 292 27.68 -0.49 -28.49
CA SER A 292 29.11 -0.65 -28.25
C SER A 292 29.35 -1.51 -27.02
N ASN A 293 30.41 -2.32 -27.03
CA ASN A 293 30.74 -3.15 -25.89
C ASN A 293 31.47 -2.27 -24.85
N PRO A 294 31.19 -2.36 -23.54
CA PRO A 294 31.93 -1.65 -22.51
C PRO A 294 33.36 -2.19 -22.32
N ARG A 295 34.15 -2.27 -23.39
CA ARG A 295 35.58 -2.59 -23.37
C ARG A 295 36.41 -1.32 -23.17
N ILE A 296 37.60 -1.49 -22.60
CA ILE A 296 38.57 -0.40 -22.42
C ILE A 296 39.10 -0.02 -23.82
N GLY A 297 38.93 1.25 -24.21
CA GLY A 297 39.47 1.80 -25.46
C GLY A 297 38.46 2.06 -26.59
N GLU A 298 37.23 1.54 -26.52
CA GLU A 298 36.19 1.85 -27.53
C GLU A 298 35.54 3.23 -27.27
N LYS A 299 35.38 4.02 -28.34
CA LYS A 299 34.67 5.30 -28.31
C LYS A 299 33.18 5.04 -28.11
N LEU A 300 32.58 5.68 -27.10
CA LEU A 300 31.16 5.55 -26.81
C LEU A 300 30.34 6.22 -27.92
N THR A 301 29.64 5.43 -28.72
CA THR A 301 28.71 5.92 -29.74
C THR A 301 27.29 5.83 -29.20
N LEU A 302 26.73 6.97 -28.82
CA LEU A 302 25.35 7.06 -28.37
C LEU A 302 24.40 7.04 -29.56
N GLN A 303 23.36 6.23 -29.44
CA GLN A 303 22.23 6.16 -30.37
C GLN A 303 20.96 6.59 -29.64
N VAL A 304 20.00 7.12 -30.40
CA VAL A 304 18.70 7.55 -29.87
C VAL A 304 17.66 6.47 -30.19
N TYR A 305 16.92 6.08 -29.17
CA TYR A 305 15.77 5.20 -29.30
C TYR A 305 14.52 5.92 -28.79
N ARG A 306 13.34 5.51 -29.27
CA ARG A 306 12.05 5.99 -28.74
C ARG A 306 11.10 4.83 -28.51
N PHE A 307 10.20 5.00 -27.53
CA PHE A 307 9.13 4.04 -27.28
C PHE A 307 7.96 4.24 -28.24
N ASN A 308 7.40 3.12 -28.70
CA ASN A 308 6.17 3.04 -29.47
C ASN A 308 4.95 2.76 -28.58
N ARG A 309 5.15 2.60 -27.27
CA ARG A 309 4.13 2.17 -26.29
C ARG A 309 4.11 3.10 -25.08
N VAL A 310 3.03 3.02 -24.30
CA VAL A 310 2.95 3.67 -22.98
C VAL A 310 3.97 3.03 -22.04
N ILE A 311 4.75 3.84 -21.33
CA ILE A 311 5.85 3.36 -20.48
C ILE A 311 5.59 3.57 -18.99
N PHE A 312 6.31 2.82 -18.16
CA PHE A 312 6.42 3.11 -16.74
C PHE A 312 7.28 4.36 -16.51
N GLY A 313 6.92 5.15 -15.49
CA GLY A 313 7.66 6.36 -15.08
C GLY A 313 7.00 7.68 -15.48
N VAL A 314 6.02 7.63 -16.39
CA VAL A 314 5.16 8.77 -16.75
C VAL A 314 3.93 8.79 -15.83
N ASN A 315 3.60 9.95 -15.27
CA ASN A 315 2.54 10.10 -14.27
C ASN A 315 1.13 9.76 -14.77
N SER A 316 0.86 9.97 -16.07
CA SER A 316 -0.43 9.67 -16.70
C SER A 316 -0.58 8.21 -17.12
N SER A 317 0.49 7.40 -17.10
CA SER A 317 0.45 6.00 -17.56
C SER A 317 -0.50 5.10 -16.76
N PRO A 318 -0.57 5.16 -15.41
CA PRO A 318 -1.55 4.40 -14.64
C PRO A 318 -2.99 4.71 -15.04
N PHE A 319 -3.30 5.99 -15.24
CA PHE A 319 -4.61 6.43 -15.74
C PHE A 319 -4.89 5.87 -17.14
N LEU A 320 -3.96 6.03 -18.09
CA LEU A 320 -4.13 5.55 -19.47
C LEU A 320 -4.37 4.04 -19.54
N LEU A 321 -3.67 3.26 -18.71
CA LEU A 321 -3.89 1.82 -18.60
C LEU A 321 -5.31 1.51 -18.11
N ALA A 322 -5.69 2.07 -16.96
CA ALA A 322 -7.00 1.81 -16.37
C ALA A 322 -8.15 2.29 -17.27
N ALA A 323 -8.02 3.47 -17.88
CA ALA A 323 -9.01 4.02 -18.81
C ALA A 323 -9.17 3.14 -20.06
N THR A 324 -8.06 2.61 -20.60
CA THR A 324 -8.09 1.70 -21.76
C THR A 324 -8.78 0.38 -21.43
N ILE A 325 -8.51 -0.18 -20.24
CA ILE A 325 -9.16 -1.41 -19.79
C ILE A 325 -10.67 -1.18 -19.62
N LYS A 326 -11.07 -0.13 -18.89
CA LYS A 326 -12.48 0.22 -18.70
C LYS A 326 -13.22 0.43 -20.02
N TYR A 327 -12.64 1.21 -20.93
CA TYR A 327 -13.19 1.44 -22.26
C TYR A 327 -13.37 0.16 -23.07
N HIS A 328 -12.47 -0.82 -22.91
CA HIS A 328 -12.57 -2.09 -23.61
C HIS A 328 -13.67 -2.99 -23.02
N ILE A 329 -13.70 -3.17 -21.69
CA ILE A 329 -14.62 -4.09 -21.04
C ILE A 329 -16.08 -3.59 -21.11
N GLU A 330 -16.31 -2.29 -21.19
CA GLU A 330 -17.65 -1.69 -21.38
C GLU A 330 -18.39 -2.27 -22.59
N LYS A 331 -17.67 -2.65 -23.66
CA LYS A 331 -18.24 -3.27 -24.87
C LYS A 331 -18.92 -4.62 -24.61
N TYR A 332 -18.53 -5.32 -23.54
CA TYR A 332 -19.07 -6.64 -23.20
C TYR A 332 -20.08 -6.57 -22.05
N ASN A 333 -20.44 -5.38 -21.58
CA ASN A 333 -21.32 -5.23 -20.42
C ASN A 333 -22.71 -5.87 -20.65
N GLU A 334 -23.20 -5.85 -21.90
CA GLU A 334 -24.48 -6.48 -22.26
C GLU A 334 -24.37 -8.02 -22.41
N ILE A 335 -23.18 -8.55 -22.71
CA ILE A 335 -22.96 -9.97 -23.04
C ILE A 335 -22.49 -10.74 -21.81
N HIS A 336 -21.55 -10.17 -21.05
CA HIS A 336 -20.90 -10.77 -19.89
C HIS A 336 -20.87 -9.78 -18.70
N PRO A 337 -22.04 -9.33 -18.20
CA PRO A 337 -22.12 -8.28 -17.18
C PRO A 337 -21.34 -8.62 -15.90
N ILE A 338 -21.42 -9.87 -15.45
CA ILE A 338 -20.72 -10.32 -14.24
C ILE A 338 -19.20 -10.28 -14.44
N THR A 339 -18.69 -10.78 -15.56
CA THR A 339 -17.25 -10.76 -15.87
C THR A 339 -16.73 -9.33 -15.98
N VAL A 340 -17.48 -8.44 -16.63
CA VAL A 340 -17.14 -7.02 -16.75
C VAL A 340 -17.11 -6.34 -15.39
N GLN A 341 -18.11 -6.60 -14.53
CA GLN A 341 -18.13 -6.09 -13.17
C GLN A 341 -16.89 -6.53 -12.37
N HIS A 342 -16.50 -7.80 -12.48
CA HIS A 342 -15.32 -8.32 -11.80
C HIS A 342 -14.00 -7.76 -12.36
N LEU A 343 -13.90 -7.55 -13.66
CA LEU A 343 -12.73 -6.89 -14.27
C LEU A 343 -12.65 -5.43 -13.85
N ASP A 344 -13.78 -4.71 -13.79
CA ASP A 344 -13.81 -3.31 -13.39
C ASP A 344 -13.50 -3.10 -11.89
N SER A 345 -14.08 -3.94 -11.03
CA SER A 345 -14.04 -3.76 -9.57
C SER A 345 -12.79 -4.35 -8.92
N PHE A 346 -12.11 -5.29 -9.57
CA PHE A 346 -11.04 -6.08 -8.94
C PHE A 346 -9.72 -6.12 -9.70
N MET A 347 -9.58 -5.30 -10.75
CA MET A 347 -8.31 -5.10 -11.43
C MET A 347 -7.56 -3.92 -10.83
N TYR A 348 -6.45 -4.19 -10.17
CA TYR A 348 -5.59 -3.18 -9.57
C TYR A 348 -4.32 -3.03 -10.42
N VAL A 349 -4.29 -1.98 -11.25
CA VAL A 349 -3.23 -1.75 -12.24
C VAL A 349 -3.08 -2.94 -13.20
N ASP A 350 -2.08 -3.81 -13.01
CA ASP A 350 -1.81 -4.99 -13.82
C ASP A 350 -2.24 -6.31 -13.17
N ASP A 351 -2.60 -6.29 -11.88
CA ASP A 351 -3.02 -7.48 -11.13
C ASP A 351 -4.55 -7.59 -11.11
N TRP A 352 -5.08 -8.73 -11.58
CA TRP A 352 -6.49 -9.08 -11.43
C TRP A 352 -6.67 -10.10 -10.32
N ILE A 353 -7.37 -9.71 -9.26
CA ILE A 353 -7.47 -10.50 -8.03
C ILE A 353 -8.92 -10.59 -7.61
N THR A 354 -9.51 -11.75 -7.82
CA THR A 354 -10.93 -12.01 -7.58
C THR A 354 -11.12 -13.39 -6.98
N GLY A 355 -12.36 -13.84 -6.81
CA GLY A 355 -12.67 -15.24 -6.58
C GLY A 355 -14.13 -15.55 -6.88
N GLN A 356 -14.50 -16.81 -6.72
CA GLN A 356 -15.85 -17.35 -6.82
C GLN A 356 -16.10 -18.38 -5.70
N ASP A 357 -17.34 -18.80 -5.50
CA ASP A 357 -17.70 -19.78 -4.46
C ASP A 357 -17.49 -21.22 -4.94
N THR A 358 -17.69 -21.44 -6.25
CA THR A 358 -17.52 -22.74 -6.91
C THR A 358 -16.42 -22.72 -7.96
N ARG A 359 -15.92 -23.90 -8.32
CA ARG A 359 -14.88 -24.06 -9.35
C ARG A 359 -15.45 -23.80 -10.74
N GLU A 360 -16.70 -24.18 -10.98
CA GLU A 360 -17.40 -24.00 -12.24
C GLU A 360 -17.56 -22.51 -12.57
N GLU A 361 -18.01 -21.71 -11.60
CA GLU A 361 -18.09 -20.25 -11.72
C GLU A 361 -16.70 -19.65 -11.93
N ALA A 362 -15.70 -20.10 -11.16
CA ALA A 362 -14.32 -19.62 -11.30
C ALA A 362 -13.77 -19.89 -12.71
N LEU A 363 -14.05 -21.07 -13.28
CA LEU A 363 -13.61 -21.46 -14.62
C LEU A 363 -14.30 -20.64 -15.70
N PHE A 364 -15.62 -20.48 -15.59
CA PHE A 364 -16.40 -19.61 -16.47
C PHE A 364 -15.83 -18.19 -16.47
N MET A 365 -15.71 -17.58 -15.28
CA MET A 365 -15.17 -16.24 -15.08
C MET A 365 -13.79 -16.06 -15.74
N SER A 366 -12.90 -17.04 -15.53
CA SER A 366 -11.53 -17.01 -16.03
C SER A 366 -11.45 -17.10 -17.55
N ARG A 367 -12.27 -17.96 -18.18
CA ARG A 367 -12.33 -18.09 -19.64
C ARG A 367 -12.82 -16.80 -20.29
N HIS A 368 -13.91 -16.23 -19.79
CA HIS A 368 -14.46 -14.99 -20.33
C HIS A 368 -13.51 -13.81 -20.14
N ALA A 369 -12.92 -13.66 -18.94
CA ALA A 369 -11.93 -12.63 -18.69
C ALA A 369 -10.70 -12.75 -19.60
N LYS A 370 -10.15 -13.97 -19.75
CA LYS A 370 -9.02 -14.25 -20.65
C LYS A 370 -9.34 -13.88 -22.09
N ASN A 371 -10.53 -14.21 -22.59
CA ASN A 371 -10.93 -13.92 -23.96
C ASN A 371 -11.13 -12.42 -24.20
N ILE A 372 -11.87 -11.73 -23.32
CA ILE A 372 -12.07 -10.28 -23.38
C ILE A 372 -10.70 -9.58 -23.41
N MET A 373 -9.84 -9.82 -22.42
CA MET A 373 -8.55 -9.12 -22.34
C MET A 373 -7.62 -9.47 -23.52
N LYS A 374 -7.70 -10.70 -24.06
CA LYS A 374 -6.94 -11.10 -25.25
C LYS A 374 -7.37 -10.30 -26.49
N GLU A 375 -8.64 -9.95 -26.63
CA GLU A 375 -9.12 -9.10 -27.74
C GLU A 375 -8.55 -7.68 -27.65
N ALA A 376 -8.24 -7.16 -26.45
CA ALA A 376 -7.48 -5.90 -26.31
C ALA A 376 -5.97 -6.03 -26.54
N GLY A 377 -5.46 -7.22 -26.87
CA GLY A 377 -4.02 -7.50 -26.92
C GLY A 377 -3.36 -7.52 -25.53
N MET A 378 -4.15 -7.64 -24.47
CA MET A 378 -3.71 -7.68 -23.07
C MET A 378 -3.74 -9.12 -22.56
N GLU A 379 -2.66 -9.86 -22.85
CA GLU A 379 -2.52 -11.26 -22.44
C GLU A 379 -2.42 -11.39 -20.91
N MET A 380 -3.40 -12.09 -20.32
CA MET A 380 -3.42 -12.45 -18.91
C MET A 380 -2.60 -13.73 -18.67
N ARG A 381 -1.70 -13.69 -17.69
CA ARG A 381 -0.74 -14.76 -17.40
C ARG A 381 -0.56 -14.98 -15.89
N LYS A 382 0.31 -15.92 -15.52
CA LYS A 382 0.55 -16.35 -14.12
C LYS A 382 -0.74 -16.57 -13.34
N TRP A 383 -1.61 -17.40 -13.91
CA TRP A 383 -2.85 -17.81 -13.30
C TRP A 383 -2.55 -18.65 -12.06
N ILE A 384 -2.99 -18.19 -10.90
CA ILE A 384 -2.74 -18.81 -9.60
C ILE A 384 -4.06 -18.87 -8.80
N SER A 385 -4.28 -20.00 -8.14
CA SER A 385 -5.41 -20.25 -7.24
C SER A 385 -4.96 -21.01 -5.99
N ASN A 386 -5.77 -20.98 -4.94
CA ASN A 386 -5.66 -21.87 -3.78
C ASN A 386 -6.09 -23.31 -4.09
N ASP A 387 -6.89 -23.53 -5.14
CA ASP A 387 -7.44 -24.84 -5.46
C ASP A 387 -6.60 -25.58 -6.51
N THR A 388 -5.99 -26.70 -6.12
CA THR A 388 -5.10 -27.49 -6.99
C THR A 388 -5.83 -28.21 -8.12
N VAL A 389 -7.09 -28.61 -7.91
CA VAL A 389 -7.92 -29.25 -8.94
C VAL A 389 -8.27 -28.21 -10.00
N PHE A 390 -8.66 -27.01 -9.58
CA PHE A 390 -8.92 -25.90 -10.48
C PHE A 390 -7.68 -25.46 -11.26
N MET A 391 -6.52 -25.40 -10.62
CA MET A 391 -5.24 -25.16 -11.30
C MET A 391 -4.93 -26.21 -12.38
N ALA A 392 -5.21 -27.49 -12.11
CA ALA A 392 -5.03 -28.56 -13.09
C ALA A 392 -5.99 -28.42 -14.29
N GLN A 393 -7.24 -27.98 -14.06
CA GLN A 393 -8.18 -27.68 -15.14
C GLN A 393 -7.69 -26.54 -16.04
N TRP A 394 -7.21 -25.44 -15.43
CA TRP A 394 -6.58 -24.35 -16.17
C TRP A 394 -5.38 -24.81 -17.01
N ALA A 395 -4.51 -25.65 -16.45
CA ALA A 395 -3.37 -26.19 -17.18
C ALA A 395 -3.81 -27.04 -18.39
N ALA A 396 -4.86 -27.86 -18.25
CA ALA A 396 -5.44 -28.64 -19.34
C ALA A 396 -6.02 -27.76 -20.45
N GLU A 397 -6.52 -26.57 -20.13
CA GLU A 397 -7.07 -25.58 -21.08
C GLU A 397 -6.03 -24.57 -21.62
N GLY A 398 -4.74 -24.80 -21.36
CA GLY A 398 -3.67 -23.94 -21.86
C GLY A 398 -3.65 -22.54 -21.23
N PHE A 399 -4.04 -22.42 -19.96
CA PHE A 399 -3.74 -21.24 -19.16
C PHE A 399 -2.27 -21.28 -18.71
N ASP A 400 -1.63 -20.10 -18.66
CA ASP A 400 -0.28 -19.97 -18.11
C ASP A 400 -0.31 -20.04 -16.59
N THR A 401 -0.36 -21.27 -16.07
CA THR A 401 -0.38 -21.59 -14.62
C THR A 401 1.03 -21.71 -14.03
N HIS A 402 2.08 -21.57 -14.86
CA HIS A 402 3.45 -21.62 -14.42
C HIS A 402 3.95 -20.21 -14.13
N PRO A 403 4.19 -19.84 -12.86
CA PRO A 403 4.95 -18.65 -12.58
C PRO A 403 6.36 -18.85 -13.13
N MET A 404 6.73 -18.07 -14.16
CA MET A 404 8.11 -17.98 -14.66
C MET A 404 9.12 -17.54 -13.58
N ASP A 405 8.68 -17.21 -12.37
CA ASP A 405 9.57 -16.96 -11.23
C ASP A 405 10.18 -18.27 -10.72
N ALA A 406 11.50 -18.36 -10.82
CA ALA A 406 12.30 -19.49 -10.36
C ALA A 406 12.15 -19.79 -8.86
N SER A 407 11.52 -18.91 -8.06
CA SER A 407 11.19 -19.18 -6.65
C SER A 407 10.17 -20.30 -6.47
N ILE A 408 9.38 -20.66 -7.48
CA ILE A 408 8.39 -21.75 -7.39
C ILE A 408 8.99 -23.10 -7.86
N ARG A 409 10.20 -23.09 -8.43
CA ARG A 409 10.93 -24.33 -8.78
C ARG A 409 11.41 -25.15 -7.58
N LEU A 410 11.23 -24.64 -6.34
CA LEU A 410 11.67 -25.26 -5.09
C LEU A 410 10.50 -25.76 -4.21
N GLY A 411 9.34 -26.09 -4.80
CA GLY A 411 8.23 -26.69 -4.03
C GLY A 411 7.59 -25.75 -3.01
N THR A 412 7.91 -24.46 -3.04
CA THR A 412 7.28 -23.45 -2.19
C THR A 412 6.04 -22.91 -2.89
N ASN A 413 4.86 -23.26 -2.40
CA ASN A 413 3.55 -22.78 -2.85
C ASN A 413 3.29 -21.32 -2.44
N LYS A 414 4.31 -20.46 -2.54
CA LYS A 414 4.32 -19.08 -2.05
C LYS A 414 4.43 -18.14 -3.24
N THR A 415 3.42 -17.30 -3.43
CA THR A 415 3.39 -16.22 -4.44
C THR A 415 3.21 -14.86 -3.77
N LYS A 416 3.35 -13.77 -4.51
CA LYS A 416 3.02 -12.43 -4.01
C LYS A 416 1.68 -11.96 -4.57
N VAL A 417 0.83 -11.41 -3.72
CA VAL A 417 -0.47 -10.80 -4.06
C VAL A 417 -0.54 -9.45 -3.35
N LEU A 418 -0.64 -8.35 -4.10
CA LEU A 418 -0.79 -6.98 -3.57
C LEU A 418 0.23 -6.60 -2.49
N GLY A 419 1.46 -7.10 -2.61
CA GLY A 419 2.55 -6.82 -1.66
C GLY A 419 2.63 -7.78 -0.46
N MET A 420 1.68 -8.68 -0.27
CA MET A 420 1.73 -9.77 0.71
C MET A 420 2.18 -11.08 0.07
N ALA A 421 2.74 -11.99 0.85
CA ALA A 421 3.03 -13.34 0.38
C ALA A 421 1.84 -14.27 0.66
N TRP A 422 1.32 -14.93 -0.38
CA TRP A 422 0.21 -15.87 -0.29
C TRP A 422 0.73 -17.29 -0.45
N GLN A 423 0.47 -18.12 0.56
CA GLN A 423 0.67 -19.56 0.54
C GLN A 423 -0.61 -20.21 0.01
N THR A 424 -0.58 -20.74 -1.21
CA THR A 424 -1.81 -21.15 -1.91
C THR A 424 -2.41 -22.43 -1.35
N LEU A 425 -1.61 -23.43 -0.97
CA LEU A 425 -2.13 -24.70 -0.42
C LEU A 425 -2.73 -24.54 0.98
N ASP A 426 -2.05 -23.81 1.86
CA ASP A 426 -2.51 -23.53 3.22
C ASP A 426 -3.56 -22.40 3.23
N ASP A 427 -3.78 -21.77 2.08
CA ASP A 427 -4.62 -20.61 1.85
C ASP A 427 -4.45 -19.47 2.87
N CYS A 428 -3.18 -19.11 3.11
CA CYS A 428 -2.78 -18.14 4.13
C CYS A 428 -1.95 -16.99 3.53
N LEU A 429 -2.24 -15.77 3.97
CA LEU A 429 -1.41 -14.59 3.74
C LEU A 429 -0.33 -14.51 4.83
N THR A 430 0.88 -14.10 4.43
CA THR A 430 2.09 -14.03 5.26
C THR A 430 2.87 -12.76 4.94
N LEU A 431 3.75 -12.34 5.86
CA LEU A 431 4.65 -11.20 5.66
C LEU A 431 6.05 -11.70 5.30
N ASP A 432 6.69 -11.09 4.30
CA ASP A 432 8.03 -11.49 3.81
C ASP A 432 9.10 -11.53 4.90
N THR A 433 8.96 -10.70 5.95
CA THR A 433 9.93 -10.59 7.04
C THR A 433 9.65 -11.53 8.21
N LYS A 434 8.48 -12.19 8.24
CA LYS A 434 8.02 -13.08 9.33
C LYS A 434 7.08 -14.16 8.78
N ASP A 435 7.66 -15.25 8.29
CA ASP A 435 6.93 -16.40 7.73
C ASP A 435 6.05 -17.16 8.72
N ASN A 436 6.25 -16.96 10.03
CA ASN A 436 5.47 -17.58 11.09
C ASN A 436 4.12 -16.88 11.34
N LEU A 437 3.91 -15.66 10.85
CA LEU A 437 2.61 -15.01 10.90
C LEU A 437 1.73 -15.50 9.75
N ARG A 438 0.74 -16.33 10.07
CA ARG A 438 -0.24 -16.88 9.12
C ARG A 438 -1.60 -16.24 9.31
N ILE A 439 -2.11 -15.60 8.26
CA ILE A 439 -3.41 -14.95 8.25
C ILE A 439 -4.30 -15.72 7.26
N PRO A 440 -5.35 -16.42 7.72
CA PRO A 440 -6.27 -17.12 6.81
C PRO A 440 -6.84 -16.16 5.76
N ARG A 441 -6.75 -16.55 4.49
CA ARG A 441 -7.34 -15.76 3.40
C ARG A 441 -8.86 -15.84 3.48
N LEU A 442 -9.43 -17.04 3.40
CA LEU A 442 -10.87 -17.25 3.46
C LEU A 442 -11.43 -16.87 4.84
N VAL A 443 -12.36 -15.92 4.88
CA VAL A 443 -13.04 -15.50 6.13
C VAL A 443 -14.52 -15.82 6.16
N LEU A 444 -15.14 -15.94 4.98
CA LEU A 444 -16.55 -16.26 4.81
C LEU A 444 -16.66 -17.60 4.07
N ASP A 445 -16.96 -18.66 4.82
CA ASP A 445 -17.21 -19.99 4.26
C ASP A 445 -18.71 -20.29 4.30
N SER A 446 -19.46 -19.62 3.44
CA SER A 446 -20.91 -19.79 3.30
C SER A 446 -21.19 -20.23 1.87
N THR A 447 -21.55 -21.49 1.65
CA THR A 447 -21.97 -21.98 0.34
C THR A 447 -23.36 -21.42 0.00
N ASN A 448 -23.65 -21.22 -1.28
CA ASN A 448 -24.98 -20.74 -1.73
C ASN A 448 -26.12 -21.73 -1.42
N ASP A 449 -25.80 -22.98 -1.09
CA ASP A 449 -26.77 -24.05 -0.85
C ASP A 449 -27.35 -24.08 0.58
N GLU A 450 -26.71 -23.43 1.56
CA GLU A 450 -27.22 -23.39 2.95
C GLU A 450 -27.99 -22.09 3.21
N VAL A 451 -29.30 -22.14 2.91
CA VAL A 451 -30.28 -21.05 3.13
C VAL A 451 -30.40 -20.64 4.62
N SER A 452 -29.81 -21.40 5.55
CA SER A 452 -29.90 -21.18 7.00
C SER A 452 -28.74 -20.43 7.66
N ASP A 453 -27.67 -20.07 6.92
CA ASP A 453 -26.52 -19.39 7.53
C ASP A 453 -26.87 -17.96 7.96
N LEU A 454 -26.74 -17.66 9.26
CA LEU A 454 -26.83 -16.29 9.75
C LEU A 454 -25.44 -15.65 9.78
N ILE A 455 -25.28 -14.56 9.03
CA ILE A 455 -24.04 -13.79 8.98
C ILE A 455 -24.17 -12.52 9.81
N GLU A 456 -23.24 -12.35 10.75
CA GLU A 456 -23.15 -11.16 11.59
C GLU A 456 -21.75 -10.54 11.44
N ILE A 457 -21.69 -9.21 11.33
CA ILE A 457 -20.45 -8.45 11.30
C ILE A 457 -20.34 -7.70 12.62
N HIS A 458 -19.25 -7.92 13.34
CA HIS A 458 -18.99 -7.26 14.61
C HIS A 458 -17.78 -6.35 14.49
N ILE A 459 -17.98 -5.05 14.72
CA ILE A 459 -16.94 -4.04 14.66
C ILE A 459 -16.63 -3.57 16.07
N PHE A 460 -15.43 -3.85 16.54
CA PHE A 460 -14.93 -3.37 17.82
C PHE A 460 -14.05 -2.15 17.58
N CYS A 461 -14.18 -1.11 18.39
CA CYS A 461 -13.26 0.02 18.38
C CYS A 461 -12.63 0.23 19.75
N ASP A 462 -11.42 0.76 19.76
CA ASP A 462 -10.71 1.09 20.98
C ASP A 462 -9.82 2.30 20.76
N THR A 463 -9.53 3.02 21.84
CA THR A 463 -8.70 4.22 21.81
C THR A 463 -7.81 4.32 23.03
N SER A 464 -6.54 4.61 22.79
CA SER A 464 -5.54 4.97 23.79
C SER A 464 -5.01 6.39 23.53
N LYS A 465 -4.14 6.88 24.41
CA LYS A 465 -3.42 8.14 24.21
C LYS A 465 -2.40 8.08 23.05
N LEU A 466 -2.04 6.88 22.59
CA LEU A 466 -1.02 6.65 21.57
C LEU A 466 -1.64 6.36 20.20
N ALA A 467 -2.73 5.58 20.17
CA ALA A 467 -3.37 5.16 18.93
C ALA A 467 -4.86 4.85 19.17
N TYR A 468 -5.62 4.84 18.09
CA TYR A 468 -7.03 4.43 18.08
C TYR A 468 -7.32 3.63 16.82
N GLY A 469 -8.33 2.77 16.87
CA GLY A 469 -8.61 1.90 15.75
C GLY A 469 -9.87 1.08 15.89
N ALA A 470 -10.11 0.25 14.88
CA ALA A 470 -11.22 -0.67 14.82
C ALA A 470 -10.84 -2.00 14.17
N ALA A 471 -11.49 -3.09 14.59
CA ALA A 471 -11.35 -4.42 14.03
C ALA A 471 -12.73 -4.96 13.64
N ALA A 472 -12.87 -5.43 12.41
CA ALA A 472 -14.10 -6.01 11.88
C ALA A 472 -13.97 -7.54 11.79
N TYR A 473 -14.90 -8.22 12.43
CA TYR A 473 -15.01 -9.68 12.45
C TYR A 473 -16.28 -10.11 11.72
N VAL A 474 -16.20 -11.22 11.00
CA VAL A 474 -17.37 -11.94 10.49
C VAL A 474 -17.64 -13.12 11.42
N ASN A 475 -18.91 -13.28 11.76
CA ASN A 475 -19.45 -14.40 12.48
C ASN A 475 -20.42 -15.15 11.56
N VAL A 476 -20.13 -16.42 11.30
CA VAL A 476 -20.96 -17.32 10.48
C VAL A 476 -21.56 -18.36 11.41
N ARG A 477 -22.86 -18.25 11.65
CA ARG A 477 -23.62 -19.21 12.46
C ARG A 477 -24.27 -20.24 11.54
N LYS A 478 -23.72 -21.44 11.56
CA LYS A 478 -24.26 -22.65 10.93
C LYS A 478 -25.05 -23.45 11.97
N GLN A 479 -25.84 -24.43 11.54
CA GLN A 479 -26.70 -25.22 12.44
C GLN A 479 -25.95 -25.84 13.64
N ASN A 480 -24.68 -26.22 13.47
CA ASN A 480 -23.88 -26.92 14.49
C ASN A 480 -22.55 -26.21 14.82
N GLU A 481 -22.25 -25.07 14.21
CA GLU A 481 -20.94 -24.43 14.34
C GLU A 481 -21.04 -22.90 14.24
N VAL A 482 -20.22 -22.21 15.04
CA VAL A 482 -20.08 -20.75 14.99
C VAL A 482 -18.63 -20.41 14.67
N LEU A 483 -18.41 -19.86 13.47
CA LEU A 483 -17.09 -19.47 12.98
C LEU A 483 -16.90 -17.97 13.07
N VAL A 484 -15.84 -17.53 13.75
CA VAL A 484 -15.51 -16.11 13.90
C VAL A 484 -14.13 -15.83 13.32
N ASN A 485 -14.06 -14.95 12.32
CA ASN A 485 -12.84 -14.61 11.60
C ASN A 485 -12.64 -13.10 11.49
N LEU A 486 -11.39 -12.64 11.63
CA LEU A 486 -11.03 -11.24 11.38
C LEU A 486 -11.05 -10.92 9.87
N ILE A 487 -11.97 -10.05 9.43
CA ILE A 487 -12.09 -9.58 8.04
C ILE A 487 -11.03 -8.52 7.74
N THR A 488 -10.89 -7.53 8.61
CA THR A 488 -9.94 -6.43 8.45
C THR A 488 -9.83 -5.64 9.75
N SER A 489 -8.76 -4.87 9.89
CA SER A 489 -8.59 -3.93 11.00
C SER A 489 -7.93 -2.66 10.51
N LYS A 490 -8.18 -1.57 11.23
CA LYS A 490 -7.60 -0.26 10.94
C LYS A 490 -7.17 0.43 12.22
N THR A 491 -5.93 0.90 12.22
CA THR A 491 -5.35 1.70 13.31
C THR A 491 -4.90 3.05 12.78
N ARG A 492 -4.89 4.05 13.67
CA ARG A 492 -4.35 5.39 13.45
C ARG A 492 -3.59 5.83 14.70
N VAL A 493 -2.49 6.56 14.52
CA VAL A 493 -1.79 7.20 15.63
C VAL A 493 -2.61 8.38 16.16
N ALA A 494 -2.59 8.56 17.48
CA ALA A 494 -3.25 9.68 18.13
C ALA A 494 -2.63 11.03 17.68
N PRO A 495 -3.44 12.10 17.50
CA PRO A 495 -2.92 13.41 17.12
C PRO A 495 -1.92 13.97 18.15
N LEU A 496 -0.86 14.63 17.67
CA LEU A 496 0.13 15.30 18.53
C LEU A 496 -0.46 16.46 19.34
N LYS A 497 -1.49 17.14 18.80
CA LYS A 497 -2.22 18.17 19.55
C LYS A 497 -3.06 17.49 20.61
N ALA A 498 -2.98 17.99 21.84
CA ALA A 498 -3.77 17.46 22.95
C ALA A 498 -5.26 17.50 22.62
N VAL A 499 -5.85 16.32 22.57
CA VAL A 499 -7.30 16.08 22.46
C VAL A 499 -7.71 15.35 23.74
N THR A 500 -8.89 15.65 24.27
CA THR A 500 -9.41 14.96 25.46
C THR A 500 -9.65 13.48 25.15
N LEU A 501 -9.53 12.61 26.15
CA LEU A 501 -9.73 11.17 25.95
C LEU A 501 -11.11 10.85 25.34
N PRO A 502 -12.24 11.44 25.78
CA PRO A 502 -13.54 11.21 25.14
C PRO A 502 -13.59 11.60 23.65
N ARG A 503 -12.89 12.68 23.28
CA ARG A 503 -12.79 13.10 21.88
C ARG A 503 -11.90 12.17 21.06
N LEU A 504 -10.88 11.56 21.66
CA LEU A 504 -10.09 10.51 21.01
C LEU A 504 -10.92 9.24 20.83
N GLU A 505 -11.65 8.80 21.85
CA GLU A 505 -12.59 7.67 21.78
C GLU A 505 -13.61 7.86 20.65
N LEU A 506 -14.14 9.08 20.49
CA LEU A 506 -15.02 9.43 19.37
C LEU A 506 -14.34 9.28 18.00
N LEU A 507 -13.02 9.51 17.90
CA LEU A 507 -12.28 9.23 16.67
C LEU A 507 -12.14 7.73 16.41
N GLY A 508 -11.94 6.90 17.44
CA GLY A 508 -11.98 5.45 17.35
C GLY A 508 -13.32 4.94 16.81
N VAL A 509 -14.41 5.42 17.40
CA VAL A 509 -15.79 5.13 16.96
C VAL A 509 -16.03 5.58 15.52
N LEU A 510 -15.55 6.77 15.12
CA LEU A 510 -15.66 7.24 13.74
C LEU A 510 -14.90 6.33 12.75
N VAL A 511 -13.70 5.85 13.12
CA VAL A 511 -12.96 4.87 12.30
C VAL A 511 -13.75 3.58 12.17
N ALA A 512 -14.35 3.09 13.25
CA ALA A 512 -15.24 1.92 13.21
C ALA A 512 -16.46 2.13 12.32
N ALA A 513 -17.14 3.27 12.41
CA ALA A 513 -18.32 3.56 11.58
C ALA A 513 -18.00 3.53 10.08
N ARG A 514 -16.89 4.17 9.69
CA ARG A 514 -16.47 4.18 8.28
C ARG A 514 -15.97 2.81 7.81
N LEU A 515 -15.22 2.07 8.65
CA LEU A 515 -14.79 0.71 8.35
C LEU A 515 -16.00 -0.23 8.18
N SER A 516 -16.98 -0.10 9.08
CA SER A 516 -18.22 -0.87 9.07
C SER A 516 -19.01 -0.65 7.79
N SER A 517 -19.29 0.61 7.45
CA SER A 517 -20.02 0.98 6.22
C SER A 517 -19.39 0.32 4.98
N ARG A 518 -18.05 0.37 4.87
CA ARG A 518 -17.34 -0.22 3.75
C ARG A 518 -17.37 -1.76 3.74
N VAL A 519 -17.07 -2.38 4.87
CA VAL A 519 -17.08 -3.85 5.00
C VAL A 519 -18.48 -4.40 4.73
N GLN A 520 -19.51 -3.76 5.29
CA GLN A 520 -20.91 -4.11 5.09
C GLN A 520 -21.31 -4.02 3.62
N GLU A 521 -20.91 -2.97 2.90
CA GLU A 521 -21.18 -2.83 1.46
C GLU A 521 -20.61 -3.99 0.64
N ILE A 522 -19.40 -4.45 0.97
CA ILE A 522 -18.73 -5.54 0.25
C ILE A 522 -19.35 -6.90 0.61
N VAL A 523 -19.58 -7.17 1.90
CA VAL A 523 -20.14 -8.46 2.36
C VAL A 523 -21.58 -8.64 1.90
N ARG A 524 -22.40 -7.56 1.91
CA ARG A 524 -23.80 -7.60 1.43
C ARG A 524 -23.94 -7.96 -0.04
N LYS A 525 -22.92 -7.72 -0.87
CA LYS A 525 -22.90 -8.17 -2.28
C LYS A 525 -22.83 -9.70 -2.40
N LYS A 526 -22.39 -10.39 -1.34
CA LYS A 526 -22.30 -11.86 -1.27
C LYS A 526 -23.49 -12.47 -0.55
N LYS A 527 -23.76 -12.06 0.69
CA LYS A 527 -24.90 -12.54 1.48
C LYS A 527 -25.40 -11.44 2.41
N GLU A 528 -26.68 -11.49 2.75
CA GLU A 528 -27.27 -10.58 3.73
C GLU A 528 -26.59 -10.77 5.10
N CYS A 529 -26.35 -9.66 5.80
CA CYS A 529 -25.65 -9.67 7.08
C CYS A 529 -26.23 -8.65 8.07
N LYS A 530 -26.27 -9.03 9.35
CA LYS A 530 -26.52 -8.12 10.48
C LYS A 530 -25.22 -7.47 10.90
N VAL A 531 -25.27 -6.24 11.42
CA VAL A 531 -24.06 -5.49 11.79
C VAL A 531 -24.20 -4.94 13.20
N PHE A 532 -23.18 -5.15 14.02
CA PHE A 532 -23.11 -4.76 15.42
C PHE A 532 -21.82 -4.00 15.69
N HIS A 533 -21.91 -2.92 16.46
CA HIS A 533 -20.78 -2.07 16.80
C HIS A 533 -20.55 -2.06 18.30
N TRP A 534 -19.28 -2.10 18.70
CA TRP A 534 -18.87 -2.26 20.09
C TRP A 534 -17.84 -1.19 20.48
N THR A 535 -18.11 -0.51 21.59
CA THR A 535 -17.21 0.46 22.22
C THR A 535 -17.25 0.27 23.74
N ASP A 536 -16.14 0.49 24.42
CA ASP A 536 -16.09 0.55 25.88
C ASP A 536 -16.31 1.97 26.42
N SER A 537 -16.36 2.97 25.53
CA SER A 537 -16.64 4.36 25.89
C SER A 537 -18.13 4.63 26.04
N LYS A 538 -18.57 4.67 27.30
CA LYS A 538 -19.93 5.05 27.70
C LYS A 538 -20.31 6.46 27.24
N ILE A 539 -19.37 7.40 27.35
CA ILE A 539 -19.60 8.81 26.96
C ILE A 539 -19.82 8.95 25.46
N VAL A 540 -19.05 8.23 24.64
CA VAL A 540 -19.24 8.26 23.19
C VAL A 540 -20.55 7.57 22.80
N LEU A 541 -20.88 6.45 23.45
CA LEU A 541 -22.16 5.76 23.23
C LEU A 541 -23.37 6.68 23.50
N PHE A 542 -23.29 7.48 24.56
CA PHE A 542 -24.31 8.50 24.85
C PHE A 542 -24.37 9.60 23.78
N TRP A 543 -23.22 10.09 23.30
CA TRP A 543 -23.19 11.11 22.26
C TRP A 543 -23.82 10.64 20.95
N ILE A 544 -23.59 9.38 20.54
CA ILE A 544 -24.11 8.83 19.29
C ILE A 544 -25.60 8.47 19.34
N LYS A 545 -26.11 8.08 20.51
CA LYS A 545 -27.56 7.85 20.72
C LYS A 545 -28.34 9.16 20.89
N GLY A 546 -27.66 10.25 21.27
CA GLY A 546 -28.23 11.58 21.37
C GLY A 546 -28.23 12.36 20.05
N SER A 547 -28.94 13.51 20.02
CA SER A 547 -28.93 14.39 18.85
C SER A 547 -27.60 15.13 18.69
N SER A 548 -26.98 15.03 17.51
CA SER A 548 -25.74 15.72 17.16
C SER A 548 -25.78 17.24 17.36
N LYS A 549 -26.97 17.85 17.26
CA LYS A 549 -27.17 19.31 17.39
C LYS A 549 -26.84 19.85 18.78
N ARG A 550 -26.88 19.00 19.82
CA ARG A 550 -26.64 19.36 21.22
C ARG A 550 -25.16 19.61 21.53
N TRP A 551 -24.26 19.09 20.71
CA TRP A 551 -22.83 19.06 20.99
C TRP A 551 -22.05 20.20 20.33
N LYS A 552 -20.92 20.58 20.91
CA LYS A 552 -19.96 21.50 20.29
C LYS A 552 -19.45 20.93 18.97
N GLN A 553 -19.00 21.82 18.08
CA GLN A 553 -18.74 21.52 16.65
C GLN A 553 -17.87 20.28 16.40
N PHE A 554 -16.83 20.03 17.22
CA PHE A 554 -15.98 18.85 17.07
C PHE A 554 -16.75 17.54 17.20
N VAL A 555 -17.58 17.42 18.24
CA VAL A 555 -18.37 16.23 18.56
C VAL A 555 -19.56 16.15 17.61
N ALA A 556 -20.28 17.26 17.42
CA ALA A 556 -21.46 17.33 16.54
C ALA A 556 -21.17 16.83 15.12
N ASN A 557 -20.10 17.31 14.48
CA ASN A 557 -19.78 16.93 13.11
C ASN A 557 -19.45 15.42 12.98
N ARG A 558 -18.82 14.84 14.00
CA ARG A 558 -18.42 13.42 13.98
C ARG A 558 -19.58 12.51 14.33
N VAL A 559 -20.39 12.87 15.31
CA VAL A 559 -21.64 12.16 15.63
C VAL A 559 -22.58 12.17 14.43
N GLN A 560 -22.71 13.31 13.75
CA GLN A 560 -23.49 13.40 12.52
C GLN A 560 -22.96 12.41 11.46
N GLU A 561 -21.65 12.42 11.18
CA GLU A 561 -21.06 11.49 10.22
C GLU A 561 -21.27 10.01 10.63
N ILE A 562 -21.14 9.68 11.92
CA ILE A 562 -21.39 8.32 12.42
C ILE A 562 -22.85 7.91 12.19
N SER A 563 -23.81 8.80 12.47
CA SER A 563 -25.23 8.55 12.25
C SER A 563 -25.65 8.47 10.77
N GLU A 564 -24.87 9.08 9.88
CA GLU A 564 -25.06 8.96 8.42
C GLU A 564 -24.52 7.61 7.89
N LEU A 565 -23.52 7.03 8.56
CA LEU A 565 -22.85 5.79 8.14
C LEU A 565 -23.41 4.52 8.81
N THR A 566 -23.95 4.66 10.02
CA THR A 566 -24.38 3.53 10.86
C THR A 566 -25.66 3.88 11.60
N ASP A 567 -26.48 2.86 11.86
CA ASP A 567 -27.65 2.98 12.72
C ASP A 567 -27.20 3.18 14.19
N PRO A 568 -27.58 4.27 14.89
CA PRO A 568 -27.28 4.45 16.31
C PRO A 568 -27.71 3.28 17.21
N ASP A 569 -28.77 2.56 16.85
CA ASP A 569 -29.27 1.42 17.62
C ASP A 569 -28.42 0.15 17.44
N SER A 570 -27.54 0.13 16.44
CA SER A 570 -26.56 -0.95 16.24
C SER A 570 -25.31 -0.82 17.12
N TRP A 571 -25.23 0.19 17.99
CA TRP A 571 -24.10 0.44 18.88
C TRP A 571 -24.36 -0.02 20.32
N PHE A 572 -23.41 -0.79 20.83
CA PHE A 572 -23.46 -1.44 22.14
C PHE A 572 -22.20 -1.20 22.94
N HIS A 573 -22.36 -1.20 24.26
CA HIS A 573 -21.23 -1.15 25.18
C HIS A 573 -20.61 -2.54 25.33
N CYS A 574 -19.28 -2.65 25.27
CA CYS A 574 -18.53 -3.84 25.67
C CYS A 574 -17.56 -3.53 26.81
N SER A 575 -17.25 -4.52 27.65
CA SER A 575 -16.22 -4.35 28.66
C SER A 575 -14.84 -4.24 27.99
N GLY A 576 -13.92 -3.45 28.56
CA GLY A 576 -12.54 -3.37 28.04
C GLY A 576 -11.80 -4.72 28.04
N GLN A 577 -12.19 -5.69 28.88
CA GLN A 577 -11.62 -7.04 28.87
C GLN A 577 -12.05 -7.86 27.64
N ASP A 578 -13.25 -7.57 27.16
CA ASP A 578 -13.83 -8.15 25.96
C ASP A 578 -13.48 -7.32 24.71
N ASN A 579 -13.00 -6.08 24.85
CA ASN A 579 -12.65 -5.29 23.68
C ASN A 579 -11.35 -5.78 23.02
N ARG A 580 -11.47 -6.51 21.89
CA ARG A 580 -10.30 -7.01 21.14
C ARG A 580 -9.52 -5.91 20.43
N SER A 581 -10.12 -4.73 20.25
CA SER A 581 -9.44 -3.58 19.66
C SER A 581 -8.41 -2.94 20.60
N ASP A 582 -8.37 -3.29 21.90
CA ASP A 582 -7.32 -2.85 22.84
C ASP A 582 -5.90 -3.20 22.36
N PHE A 583 -5.78 -4.34 21.67
CA PHE A 583 -4.53 -4.76 21.03
C PHE A 583 -4.07 -3.81 19.93
N LEU A 584 -4.98 -3.10 19.27
CA LEU A 584 -4.66 -2.11 18.24
C LEU A 584 -4.16 -0.80 18.86
N SER A 585 -4.82 -0.32 19.91
CA SER A 585 -4.57 0.99 20.49
C SER A 585 -3.32 1.00 21.39
N ARG A 586 -3.01 -0.11 22.05
CA ARG A 586 -1.84 -0.27 22.93
C ARG A 586 -0.61 -0.84 22.22
N GLY A 587 -0.82 -1.45 21.05
CA GLY A 587 0.23 -2.12 20.28
C GLY A 587 0.57 -3.51 20.80
N LEU A 588 1.06 -4.36 19.90
CA LEU A 588 1.50 -5.72 20.19
C LEU A 588 2.82 -6.02 19.49
N SER A 589 3.68 -6.79 20.15
CA SER A 589 4.80 -7.43 19.46
C SER A 589 4.27 -8.49 18.50
N VAL A 590 4.95 -8.71 17.37
CA VAL A 590 4.51 -9.71 16.40
C VAL A 590 4.53 -11.13 17.00
N ASP A 591 5.47 -11.43 17.90
CA ASP A 591 5.56 -12.77 18.50
C ASP A 591 4.36 -13.01 19.43
N THR A 592 3.94 -11.98 20.16
CA THR A 592 2.69 -12.00 20.94
C THR A 592 1.48 -12.15 20.03
N LEU A 593 1.40 -11.40 18.92
CA LEU A 593 0.31 -11.48 17.95
C LEU A 593 0.13 -12.88 17.36
N ILE A 594 1.23 -13.58 17.07
CA ILE A 594 1.23 -14.95 16.55
C ILE A 594 0.72 -15.93 17.61
N SER A 595 1.18 -15.79 18.86
CA SER A 595 0.74 -16.65 19.96
C SER A 595 -0.67 -16.36 20.48
N ASN A 596 -1.24 -15.20 20.15
CA ASN A 596 -2.50 -14.72 20.70
C ASN A 596 -3.69 -15.05 19.78
N ASN A 597 -4.29 -16.23 20.00
CA ASN A 597 -5.46 -16.67 19.25
C ASN A 597 -6.67 -15.72 19.38
N LYS A 598 -6.77 -14.95 20.48
CA LYS A 598 -7.94 -14.09 20.75
C LYS A 598 -8.08 -12.94 19.75
N TRP A 599 -6.98 -12.47 19.16
CA TRP A 599 -7.04 -11.43 18.13
C TRP A 599 -7.70 -11.95 16.85
N TRP A 600 -7.37 -13.17 16.44
CA TRP A 600 -7.83 -13.76 15.17
C TRP A 600 -9.29 -14.23 15.24
N THR A 601 -9.72 -14.70 16.40
CA THR A 601 -11.03 -15.35 16.59
C THR A 601 -12.06 -14.50 17.33
N GLY A 602 -11.75 -13.24 17.64
CA GLY A 602 -12.65 -12.34 18.37
C GLY A 602 -12.86 -12.71 19.84
N THR A 603 -13.95 -12.21 20.43
CA THR A 603 -14.36 -12.55 21.80
C THR A 603 -15.12 -13.86 21.90
N ALA A 604 -15.05 -14.49 23.07
CA ALA A 604 -15.74 -15.75 23.32
C ALA A 604 -17.27 -15.62 23.19
N PHE A 605 -17.84 -14.48 23.61
CA PHE A 605 -19.29 -14.28 23.57
C PHE A 605 -19.86 -14.26 22.14
N LEU A 606 -19.06 -13.93 21.11
CA LEU A 606 -19.50 -14.02 19.71
C LEU A 606 -19.86 -15.45 19.29
N ARG A 607 -19.31 -16.45 19.98
CA ARG A 607 -19.59 -17.87 19.74
C ARG A 607 -20.78 -18.40 20.52
N THR A 608 -21.43 -17.54 21.31
CA THR A 608 -22.59 -17.90 22.14
C THR A 608 -23.84 -17.23 21.60
N ASP A 609 -25.02 -17.75 21.95
CA ASP A 609 -26.31 -17.10 21.66
C ASP A 609 -26.64 -15.96 22.64
N GLU A 610 -25.69 -15.57 23.50
CA GLU A 610 -25.88 -14.61 24.58
C GLU A 610 -25.64 -13.14 24.19
N LEU A 611 -25.84 -12.80 22.91
CA LEU A 611 -25.82 -11.40 22.46
C LEU A 611 -26.80 -10.54 23.28
N SER A 612 -27.97 -11.08 23.62
CA SER A 612 -28.98 -10.39 24.45
C SER A 612 -28.56 -10.15 25.90
N LYS A 613 -27.59 -10.90 26.45
CA LYS A 613 -27.12 -10.74 27.84
C LYS A 613 -25.95 -9.76 27.98
N THR A 614 -25.22 -9.50 26.89
CA THR A 614 -24.08 -8.56 26.86
C THR A 614 -24.49 -7.14 26.44
N VAL A 615 -25.64 -6.99 25.77
CA VAL A 615 -26.26 -5.69 25.48
C VAL A 615 -26.73 -5.06 26.79
N SER A 616 -25.87 -4.22 27.36
CA SER A 616 -26.24 -3.35 28.48
C SER A 616 -26.97 -2.13 27.92
N GLU A 617 -28.04 -1.72 28.60
CA GLU A 617 -28.67 -0.41 28.39
C GLU A 617 -27.62 0.70 28.51
N CYS A 618 -27.85 1.83 27.83
CA CYS A 618 -26.92 2.95 27.83
C CYS A 618 -26.61 3.34 29.30
N PRO A 619 -25.38 3.15 29.77
CA PRO A 619 -25.08 3.33 31.18
C PRO A 619 -25.29 4.78 31.60
N GLU A 620 -25.86 5.01 32.77
CA GLU A 620 -26.02 6.35 33.35
C GLU A 620 -24.66 7.06 33.41
N LEU A 621 -24.60 8.27 32.85
CA LEU A 621 -23.42 9.13 32.85
C LEU A 621 -23.62 10.26 33.86
N ASN A 622 -22.53 10.65 34.53
CA ASN A 622 -22.55 11.84 35.36
C ASN A 622 -22.58 13.09 34.47
N GLU A 623 -23.26 14.15 34.91
CA GLU A 623 -23.36 15.39 34.13
C GLU A 623 -21.99 15.98 33.81
N GLU A 624 -21.03 15.88 34.75
CA GLU A 624 -19.66 16.37 34.59
C GLU A 624 -18.94 15.78 33.36
N ASP A 625 -19.31 14.56 32.95
CA ASP A 625 -18.64 13.86 31.86
C ASP A 625 -18.99 14.48 30.49
N TYR A 626 -20.25 14.93 30.28
CA TYR A 626 -20.72 15.41 28.97
C TYR A 626 -21.00 16.91 28.90
N LEU A 627 -21.22 17.60 30.03
CA LEU A 627 -21.43 19.05 30.09
C LEU A 627 -20.34 19.88 29.36
N PRO A 628 -19.03 19.51 29.40
CA PRO A 628 -18.00 20.25 28.69
C PRO A 628 -18.18 20.30 27.17
N GLU A 629 -18.91 19.34 26.58
CA GLU A 629 -19.16 19.26 25.14
C GLU A 629 -20.57 19.72 24.74
N LEU A 630 -21.43 20.08 25.70
CA LEU A 630 -22.78 20.59 25.41
C LEU A 630 -22.72 22.06 24.93
N LYS A 631 -23.61 22.44 24.01
CA LYS A 631 -23.77 23.85 23.61
C LYS A 631 -24.41 24.66 24.73
N SER A 632 -23.98 25.92 24.87
CA SER A 632 -24.43 26.83 25.93
C SER A 632 -25.93 27.17 25.93
N LYS A 633 -26.66 26.89 24.83
CA LYS A 633 -28.11 27.05 24.76
C LYS A 633 -28.84 25.84 25.38
N ASP A 634 -28.32 24.65 25.16
CA ASP A 634 -28.89 23.39 25.67
C ASP A 634 -28.51 23.14 27.14
N SER A 635 -27.44 23.76 27.65
CA SER A 635 -27.08 23.71 29.07
C SER A 635 -28.02 24.49 29.99
N LYS A 636 -28.85 25.41 29.45
CA LYS A 636 -29.83 26.17 30.24
C LYS A 636 -31.17 25.44 30.39
N GLU A 637 -31.53 24.58 29.44
CA GLU A 637 -32.75 23.77 29.52
C GLU A 637 -32.62 22.61 30.52
N HIS A 638 -31.41 22.11 30.76
CA HIS A 638 -31.12 21.09 31.77
C HIS A 638 -31.20 21.58 33.23
N ILE A 639 -31.24 22.90 33.48
CA ILE A 639 -31.36 23.46 34.85
C ILE A 639 -32.84 23.52 35.30
N LEU A 640 -33.77 23.07 34.45
CA LEU A 640 -35.21 23.04 34.73
C LEU A 640 -35.79 21.63 34.57
N TYR A 641 -35.24 20.64 35.28
CA TYR A 641 -35.93 19.39 35.61
C TYR A 641 -35.55 18.90 37.00
#